data_AF-A0A9E3INY5-F1
#
_entry.id   AF-A0A9E3INY5-F1
#
_cell.length_a   1.000
_cell.length_b   1.000
_cell.length_c   1.000
_cell.angle_alpha   90.00
_cell.angle_beta   90.00
_cell.angle_gamma   90.00
#
_symmetry.space_group_name_H-M   'P 1'
#
loop_
_entity.id
_entity.type
_entity.pdbx_description
1 polymer ?
#
loop_
_entity_poly.entity_id
_entity_poly.type
_entity_poly.pdbx_seq_one_letter_code
_entity_poly.pdbx_strand_id
1 'polypeptide(L)'
;MKPSPKIQDLRAEQSHRDRGRRRLRRCLVAIGVVVLLVLFGFFGLPPIIKAQAVKHLSAALGREVTIERVRINPLVLSVAVEGLAIKDRDAGPFVGWKRLYVNFDSWSLFTGEWRFQEIELNGFSSRVVLHKDGTFNFSDLIPAPAASTPPAAPSTPARPVRIGKLTIISAAFDFTDEGRPAPFSTEVAPLSFTIEDFRTLDGPGAPYAFAATTEAGESFDWRGTLSVNPLRSTGEFSIGKLALKKYAPYYADRMRADILDGTLDIAAHYTIDLTEGARVLGLNNGVIKLGNLQVAERGVSSPAIELPALTITGISADGVKPSAGIQRISLDQAHLRIRRDAGGALNLLTMLTPEKIPAAPATTAAAPAPSAPVALPDVKLDEFAITGLLVDFEDRTTPTPAKNTIEKLDLSVKHLSLSEAAAPVAINLAVVLASGGELAVEGSAVREPLAANLLVKATALSLSGFTPYVEPFLNLRLASGTVSLSGKAGVAGSAATFQGDVSVDQFAALDGAQAEDFAKFASLAIRGLDVTTEPLAAKIAEINLVDPAGRFVINADKSTNFATVLRASAATPASKPASGGPPAKTKTGAPAAGPSPAWSLGKFTLTNGSFALTDRSIKPAVQTALNQLSGTVTGLSSADLQRGDVDFHGKVDGIGSIAITGKLNARAVTPAPNAATDFVIDARSIDLSPLSPYIGAYAGYELARGSLTLDVKSHLAQRKIDSANVITLNQFTLGQATNSPEATKLPVRLGVALLKDIDGNIVIDVPVKGSLDDPNFKIGRVVLRVIVNLLTKAAVSPFSLIGAMFGGGGDELAYQEFAPGEVNPLPAEAAKIETLRKALKARPALNLDITGSFDAAADQDALRQQQLTGQLRVKLWEERRVQDPATLPPEQIELSPQDEARLVAGLFAEKFPAGVVVKPDGSTMAVPVPKSEARAERPEPRAYHRGQPILRPVFEPKPAPRSIVPPSSIVNVSKDMQVQGISTAPTLADMRRLLAADLVVTDDDLRQLATARAQQVRTLLESGQIAPERLFLTPVPVQPKGARVLLQLK
;
A
#
# COMPACT_ATOMS: atom_id res chain seq x y z
N MET A 1 -20.62 -18.67 -160.47
CA MET A 1 -20.16 -20.02 -160.08
C MET A 1 -20.57 -20.30 -158.63
N LYS A 2 -20.83 -21.56 -158.25
CA LYS A 2 -20.81 -21.97 -156.82
C LYS A 2 -19.34 -22.03 -156.34
N PRO A 3 -19.10 -21.90 -155.03
CA PRO A 3 -18.91 -23.11 -154.23
C PRO A 3 -19.96 -23.27 -153.12
N SER A 4 -20.18 -24.51 -152.68
CA SER A 4 -21.08 -24.84 -151.56
C SER A 4 -20.41 -24.53 -150.20
N PRO A 5 -21.18 -24.22 -149.14
CA PRO A 5 -20.63 -24.11 -147.79
C PRO A 5 -20.04 -25.46 -147.33
N LYS A 6 -18.88 -25.44 -146.67
CA LYS A 6 -18.23 -26.65 -146.15
C LYS A 6 -18.92 -27.13 -144.88
N ILE A 7 -19.07 -28.45 -144.76
CA ILE A 7 -19.77 -29.14 -143.64
C ILE A 7 -18.93 -29.15 -142.33
N GLN A 8 -17.84 -28.37 -142.26
CA GLN A 8 -16.89 -28.39 -141.14
C GLN A 8 -17.27 -27.42 -140.00
N ASP A 9 -17.78 -26.23 -140.30
CA ASP A 9 -18.02 -25.19 -139.27
C ASP A 9 -19.20 -25.53 -138.35
N LEU A 10 -20.27 -26.14 -138.88
CA LEU A 10 -21.45 -26.55 -138.10
C LEU A 10 -21.15 -27.62 -137.03
N ARG A 11 -20.01 -28.33 -137.09
CA ARG A 11 -19.58 -29.25 -136.02
C ARG A 11 -18.92 -28.53 -134.83
N ALA A 12 -18.37 -27.33 -135.03
CA ALA A 12 -17.76 -26.56 -133.94
C ALA A 12 -18.81 -26.03 -132.95
N GLU A 13 -19.89 -25.44 -133.46
CA GLU A 13 -20.97 -24.88 -132.63
C GLU A 13 -21.73 -25.94 -131.84
N GLN A 14 -22.08 -27.08 -132.47
CA GLN A 14 -22.71 -28.20 -131.76
C GLN A 14 -21.80 -28.74 -130.64
N SER A 15 -20.49 -28.84 -130.89
CA SER A 15 -19.50 -29.26 -129.90
C SER A 15 -19.37 -28.29 -128.71
N HIS A 16 -19.62 -27.00 -128.92
CA HIS A 16 -19.70 -26.02 -127.83
C HIS A 16 -21.02 -26.06 -127.08
N ARG A 17 -22.17 -26.12 -127.78
CA ARG A 17 -23.50 -26.23 -127.15
C ARG A 17 -23.61 -27.48 -126.27
N ASP A 18 -23.12 -28.64 -126.73
CA ASP A 18 -23.24 -29.87 -125.98
C ASP A 18 -22.27 -29.94 -124.78
N ARG A 19 -21.07 -29.34 -124.90
CA ARG A 19 -20.18 -29.11 -123.73
C ARG A 19 -20.81 -28.13 -122.72
N GLY A 20 -21.48 -27.09 -123.19
CA GLY A 20 -22.27 -26.18 -122.35
C GLY A 20 -23.39 -26.89 -121.60
N ARG A 21 -24.22 -27.68 -122.30
CA ARG A 21 -25.34 -28.43 -121.72
C ARG A 21 -24.88 -29.51 -120.72
N ARG A 22 -23.75 -30.18 -120.99
CA ARG A 22 -23.11 -31.13 -120.05
C ARG A 22 -22.51 -30.42 -118.83
N ARG A 23 -21.92 -29.22 -118.98
CA ARG A 23 -21.49 -28.38 -117.84
C ARG A 23 -22.70 -27.94 -117.00
N LEU A 24 -23.74 -27.39 -117.61
CA LEU A 24 -24.97 -26.96 -116.92
C LEU A 24 -25.64 -28.12 -116.16
N ARG A 25 -25.77 -29.31 -116.77
CA ARG A 25 -26.30 -30.50 -116.07
C ARG A 25 -25.41 -30.93 -114.89
N ARG A 26 -24.07 -30.83 -115.01
CA ARG A 26 -23.15 -31.08 -113.89
C ARG A 26 -23.29 -30.04 -112.78
N CYS A 27 -23.46 -28.77 -113.13
CA CYS A 27 -23.75 -27.70 -112.16
C CYS A 27 -25.08 -27.92 -111.43
N LEU A 28 -26.15 -28.27 -112.15
CA LEU A 28 -27.46 -28.57 -111.54
C LEU A 28 -27.41 -29.81 -110.63
N VAL A 29 -26.67 -30.86 -111.01
CA VAL A 29 -26.44 -32.02 -110.13
C VAL A 29 -25.59 -31.64 -108.91
N ALA A 30 -24.55 -30.82 -109.06
CA ALA A 30 -23.74 -30.33 -107.95
C ALA A 30 -24.56 -29.47 -106.98
N ILE A 31 -25.39 -28.55 -107.50
CA ILE A 31 -26.33 -27.74 -106.70
C ILE A 31 -27.33 -28.65 -105.99
N GLY A 32 -27.91 -29.65 -106.68
CA GLY A 32 -28.82 -30.62 -106.08
C GLY A 32 -28.17 -31.43 -104.94
N VAL A 33 -26.92 -31.85 -105.11
CA VAL A 33 -26.13 -32.53 -104.06
C VAL A 33 -25.84 -31.60 -102.89
N VAL A 34 -25.45 -30.34 -103.14
CA VAL A 34 -25.22 -29.34 -102.08
C VAL A 34 -26.51 -29.04 -101.31
N VAL A 35 -27.64 -28.86 -102.00
CA VAL A 35 -28.95 -28.66 -101.36
C VAL A 35 -29.35 -29.88 -100.54
N LEU A 36 -29.14 -31.10 -101.04
CA LEU A 36 -29.41 -32.33 -100.30
C LEU A 36 -28.51 -32.47 -99.06
N LEU A 37 -27.22 -32.12 -99.16
CA LEU A 37 -26.29 -32.08 -98.02
C LEU A 37 -26.67 -31.01 -96.99
N VAL A 38 -27.13 -29.83 -97.42
CA VAL A 38 -27.61 -28.77 -96.53
C VAL A 38 -28.91 -29.19 -95.83
N LEU A 39 -29.87 -29.77 -96.54
CA LEU A 39 -31.10 -30.32 -95.94
C LEU A 39 -30.79 -31.47 -94.98
N PHE A 40 -29.86 -32.36 -95.32
CA PHE A 40 -29.38 -33.39 -94.42
C PHE A 40 -28.67 -32.78 -93.19
N GLY A 41 -27.95 -31.68 -93.34
CA GLY A 41 -27.34 -30.95 -92.23
C GLY A 41 -28.36 -30.30 -91.28
N PHE A 42 -29.45 -29.75 -91.81
CA PHE A 42 -30.52 -29.13 -91.01
C PHE A 42 -31.48 -30.14 -90.36
N PHE A 43 -31.75 -31.29 -91.00
CA PHE A 43 -32.81 -32.23 -90.55
C PHE A 43 -32.32 -33.65 -90.26
N GLY A 44 -31.28 -34.14 -90.93
CA GLY A 44 -30.74 -35.50 -90.76
C GLY A 44 -29.68 -35.61 -89.67
N LEU A 45 -28.72 -34.69 -89.63
CA LEU A 45 -27.66 -34.68 -88.62
C LEU A 45 -28.15 -34.45 -87.18
N PRO A 46 -29.09 -33.54 -86.87
CA PRO A 46 -29.47 -33.27 -85.48
C PRO A 46 -30.02 -34.49 -84.69
N PRO A 47 -30.95 -35.32 -85.22
CA PRO A 47 -31.41 -36.51 -84.50
C PRO A 47 -30.31 -37.58 -84.38
N ILE A 48 -29.43 -37.72 -85.39
CA ILE A 48 -28.28 -38.63 -85.33
C ILE A 48 -27.31 -38.19 -84.22
N ILE A 49 -26.94 -36.91 -84.17
CA ILE A 49 -26.06 -36.37 -83.13
C ILE A 49 -26.71 -36.49 -81.75
N LYS A 50 -28.01 -36.19 -81.60
CA LYS A 50 -28.73 -36.39 -80.32
C LYS A 50 -28.63 -37.84 -79.84
N ALA A 51 -29.01 -38.81 -80.67
CA ALA A 51 -29.02 -40.22 -80.28
C ALA A 51 -27.61 -40.76 -79.97
N GLN A 52 -26.63 -40.40 -80.81
CA GLN A 52 -25.26 -40.87 -80.69
C GLN A 52 -24.52 -40.20 -79.52
N ALA A 53 -24.80 -38.92 -79.22
CA ALA A 53 -24.27 -38.23 -78.04
C ALA A 53 -24.86 -38.80 -76.75
N VAL A 54 -26.18 -38.95 -76.64
CA VAL A 54 -26.83 -39.58 -75.48
C VAL A 54 -26.24 -40.98 -75.21
N LYS A 55 -26.09 -41.80 -76.25
CA LYS A 55 -25.53 -43.15 -76.14
C LYS A 55 -24.08 -43.14 -75.63
N HIS A 56 -23.19 -42.37 -76.26
CA HIS A 56 -21.76 -42.39 -75.92
C HIS A 56 -21.45 -41.65 -74.62
N LEU A 57 -22.12 -40.54 -74.33
CA LEU A 57 -21.92 -39.81 -73.07
C LEU A 57 -22.42 -40.64 -71.88
N SER A 58 -23.57 -41.30 -71.98
CA SER A 58 -24.05 -42.19 -70.90
C SER A 58 -23.10 -43.37 -70.66
N ALA A 59 -22.57 -43.97 -71.74
CA ALA A 59 -21.61 -45.06 -71.66
C ALA A 59 -20.24 -44.63 -71.11
N ALA A 60 -19.78 -43.43 -71.44
CA ALA A 60 -18.48 -42.91 -71.00
C ALA A 60 -18.48 -42.36 -69.56
N LEU A 61 -19.61 -41.81 -69.10
CA LEU A 61 -19.74 -41.19 -67.77
C LEU A 61 -20.33 -42.14 -66.70
N GLY A 62 -20.80 -43.33 -67.10
CA GLY A 62 -21.48 -44.28 -66.21
C GLY A 62 -22.77 -43.72 -65.58
N ARG A 63 -23.38 -42.71 -66.21
CA ARG A 63 -24.46 -41.86 -65.69
C ARG A 63 -25.54 -41.67 -66.75
N GLU A 64 -26.78 -41.41 -66.33
CA GLU A 64 -27.89 -41.16 -67.27
C GLU A 64 -27.75 -39.75 -67.88
N VAL A 65 -27.55 -39.68 -69.20
CA VAL A 65 -27.48 -38.42 -69.95
C VAL A 65 -28.72 -38.24 -70.81
N THR A 66 -29.40 -37.12 -70.63
CA THR A 66 -30.58 -36.71 -71.42
C THR A 66 -30.29 -35.43 -72.19
N ILE A 67 -30.91 -35.28 -73.37
CA ILE A 67 -30.84 -34.09 -74.22
C ILE A 67 -32.23 -33.83 -74.80
N GLU A 68 -32.80 -32.63 -74.60
CA GLU A 68 -34.10 -32.27 -75.18
C GLU A 68 -33.99 -32.16 -76.70
N ARG A 69 -33.12 -31.27 -77.21
CA ARG A 69 -33.02 -30.97 -78.64
C ARG A 69 -31.59 -30.65 -79.06
N VAL A 70 -31.24 -31.03 -80.29
CA VAL A 70 -30.03 -30.55 -80.99
C VAL A 70 -30.50 -29.77 -82.21
N ARG A 71 -29.83 -28.66 -82.52
CA ARG A 71 -30.03 -27.86 -83.74
C ARG A 71 -28.68 -27.62 -84.40
N ILE A 72 -28.63 -27.64 -85.73
CA ILE A 72 -27.41 -27.44 -86.52
C ILE A 72 -27.75 -26.51 -87.67
N ASN A 73 -26.89 -25.52 -87.93
CA ASN A 73 -26.97 -24.69 -89.12
C ASN A 73 -25.69 -24.86 -89.95
N PRO A 74 -25.69 -25.69 -91.01
CA PRO A 74 -24.51 -25.95 -91.82
C PRO A 74 -24.05 -24.76 -92.68
N LEU A 75 -24.86 -23.69 -92.81
CA LEU A 75 -24.51 -22.51 -93.60
C LEU A 75 -23.60 -21.53 -92.83
N VAL A 76 -23.63 -21.56 -91.50
CA VAL A 76 -22.77 -20.75 -90.60
C VAL A 76 -21.96 -21.61 -89.62
N LEU A 77 -21.95 -22.93 -89.83
CA LEU A 77 -21.34 -23.95 -88.96
C LEU A 77 -21.62 -23.76 -87.44
N SER A 78 -22.87 -23.42 -87.09
CA SER A 78 -23.28 -23.33 -85.69
C SER A 78 -24.03 -24.57 -85.20
N VAL A 79 -23.78 -24.98 -83.95
CA VAL A 79 -24.50 -26.06 -83.25
C VAL A 79 -25.13 -25.51 -81.98
N ALA A 80 -26.36 -25.92 -81.67
CA ALA A 80 -27.00 -25.72 -80.38
C ALA A 80 -27.44 -27.04 -79.75
N VAL A 81 -27.20 -27.21 -78.45
CA VAL A 81 -27.65 -28.33 -77.62
C VAL A 81 -28.53 -27.75 -76.51
N GLU A 82 -29.81 -28.07 -76.55
CA GLU A 82 -30.85 -27.55 -75.66
C GLU A 82 -31.31 -28.64 -74.69
N GLY A 83 -31.50 -28.26 -73.42
CA GLY A 83 -31.96 -29.12 -72.34
C GLY A 83 -31.10 -30.38 -72.14
N LEU A 84 -29.80 -30.21 -71.87
CA LEU A 84 -28.95 -31.33 -71.45
C LEU A 84 -29.00 -31.48 -69.94
N ALA A 85 -29.19 -32.70 -69.44
CA ALA A 85 -29.10 -33.02 -68.03
C ALA A 85 -28.46 -34.40 -67.81
N ILE A 86 -27.49 -34.46 -66.90
CA ILE A 86 -26.75 -35.64 -66.44
C ILE A 86 -27.16 -35.88 -64.98
N LYS A 87 -27.63 -37.09 -64.67
CA LYS A 87 -27.87 -37.51 -63.28
C LYS A 87 -26.60 -38.03 -62.62
N ASP A 88 -26.52 -37.93 -61.31
CA ASP A 88 -25.46 -38.57 -60.53
C ASP A 88 -25.81 -40.03 -60.16
N ARG A 89 -24.87 -40.70 -59.49
CA ARG A 89 -25.04 -42.06 -58.96
C ARG A 89 -26.16 -42.20 -57.92
N ASP A 90 -26.56 -41.12 -57.24
CA ASP A 90 -27.72 -41.07 -56.34
C ASP A 90 -29.05 -40.80 -57.06
N ALA A 91 -29.04 -40.75 -58.40
CA ALA A 91 -30.14 -40.34 -59.28
C ALA A 91 -30.60 -38.87 -59.15
N GLY A 92 -29.93 -38.06 -58.33
CA GLY A 92 -30.07 -36.61 -58.29
C GLY A 92 -29.43 -35.91 -59.52
N PRO A 93 -29.56 -34.58 -59.63
CA PRO A 93 -28.88 -33.82 -60.68
C PRO A 93 -27.36 -33.77 -60.42
N PHE A 94 -26.55 -33.97 -61.46
CA PHE A 94 -25.10 -33.80 -61.41
C PHE A 94 -24.64 -32.56 -62.18
N VAL A 95 -24.89 -32.52 -63.50
CA VAL A 95 -24.52 -31.42 -64.41
C VAL A 95 -25.58 -31.25 -65.48
N GLY A 96 -25.93 -30.02 -65.86
CA GLY A 96 -26.88 -29.75 -66.94
C GLY A 96 -26.81 -28.31 -67.46
N TRP A 97 -27.56 -28.02 -68.53
CA TRP A 97 -27.75 -26.66 -69.05
C TRP A 97 -29.01 -26.51 -69.89
N LYS A 98 -29.57 -25.29 -69.92
CA LYS A 98 -30.74 -24.94 -70.76
C LYS A 98 -30.37 -24.86 -72.23
N ARG A 99 -29.26 -24.20 -72.58
CA ARG A 99 -28.75 -24.12 -73.96
C ARG A 99 -27.24 -23.90 -73.99
N LEU A 100 -26.52 -24.76 -74.72
CA LEU A 100 -25.16 -24.51 -75.20
C LEU A 100 -25.25 -24.19 -76.69
N TYR A 101 -24.65 -23.09 -77.12
CA TYR A 101 -24.56 -22.67 -78.53
C TYR A 101 -23.12 -22.36 -78.88
N VAL A 102 -22.66 -22.88 -80.02
CA VAL A 102 -21.30 -22.72 -80.53
C VAL A 102 -21.38 -22.32 -82.00
N ASN A 103 -20.80 -21.18 -82.36
CA ASN A 103 -20.67 -20.68 -83.73
C ASN A 103 -19.20 -20.76 -84.16
N PHE A 104 -18.90 -21.64 -85.11
CA PHE A 104 -17.55 -21.87 -85.61
C PHE A 104 -17.32 -21.20 -86.98
N ASP A 105 -16.22 -20.47 -87.13
CA ASP A 105 -15.93 -19.72 -88.34
C ASP A 105 -15.49 -20.65 -89.48
N SER A 106 -16.37 -20.88 -90.46
CA SER A 106 -16.10 -21.78 -91.59
C SER A 106 -14.86 -21.40 -92.41
N TRP A 107 -14.44 -20.13 -92.38
CA TRP A 107 -13.24 -19.69 -93.07
C TRP A 107 -11.96 -20.12 -92.34
N SER A 108 -12.03 -20.32 -91.03
CA SER A 108 -10.87 -20.71 -90.21
C SER A 108 -10.27 -22.07 -90.59
N LEU A 109 -11.05 -22.97 -91.20
CA LEU A 109 -10.57 -24.23 -91.77
C LEU A 109 -9.44 -24.05 -92.81
N PHE A 110 -9.36 -22.87 -93.45
CA PHE A 110 -8.34 -22.49 -94.42
C PHE A 110 -7.26 -21.56 -93.83
N THR A 111 -7.33 -21.25 -92.53
CA THR A 111 -6.35 -20.41 -91.81
C THR A 111 -5.51 -21.24 -90.83
N GLY A 112 -4.52 -20.61 -90.20
CA GLY A 112 -3.69 -21.23 -89.17
C GLY A 112 -4.37 -21.41 -87.80
N GLU A 113 -5.48 -20.70 -87.52
CA GLU A 113 -6.17 -20.70 -86.22
C GLU A 113 -7.53 -21.41 -86.28
N TRP A 114 -7.92 -22.09 -85.20
CA TRP A 114 -9.31 -22.49 -84.92
C TRP A 114 -10.06 -21.28 -84.37
N ARG A 115 -11.03 -20.75 -85.13
CA ARG A 115 -11.74 -19.53 -84.75
C ARG A 115 -13.22 -19.80 -84.46
N PHE A 116 -13.62 -19.56 -83.22
CA PHE A 116 -15.02 -19.54 -82.80
C PHE A 116 -15.48 -18.09 -82.76
N GLN A 117 -16.64 -17.79 -83.33
CA GLN A 117 -17.20 -16.43 -83.29
C GLN A 117 -17.88 -16.19 -81.95
N GLU A 118 -18.67 -17.16 -81.48
CA GLU A 118 -19.50 -17.06 -80.29
C GLU A 118 -19.67 -18.42 -79.60
N ILE A 119 -19.59 -18.45 -78.28
CA ILE A 119 -19.88 -19.60 -77.42
C ILE A 119 -20.79 -19.13 -76.27
N GLU A 120 -22.07 -19.47 -76.32
CA GLU A 120 -23.06 -19.12 -75.27
C GLU A 120 -23.44 -20.38 -74.47
N LEU A 121 -23.31 -20.31 -73.14
CA LEU A 121 -23.77 -21.36 -72.21
C LEU A 121 -24.79 -20.77 -71.22
N ASN A 122 -26.06 -21.10 -71.43
CA ASN A 122 -27.19 -20.51 -70.75
C ASN A 122 -27.82 -21.50 -69.77
N GLY A 123 -27.97 -21.07 -68.51
CA GLY A 123 -28.63 -21.86 -67.47
C GLY A 123 -27.89 -23.13 -67.09
N PHE A 124 -26.54 -23.07 -67.00
CA PHE A 124 -25.72 -24.19 -66.52
C PHE A 124 -25.98 -24.46 -65.03
N SER A 125 -26.04 -25.73 -64.64
CA SER A 125 -26.26 -26.14 -63.25
C SER A 125 -25.36 -27.32 -62.91
N SER A 126 -24.66 -27.28 -61.77
CA SER A 126 -23.88 -28.44 -61.31
C SER A 126 -23.85 -28.60 -59.79
N ARG A 127 -23.89 -29.85 -59.32
CA ARG A 127 -23.85 -30.24 -57.91
C ARG A 127 -22.56 -30.97 -57.58
N VAL A 128 -21.82 -30.44 -56.60
CA VAL A 128 -20.58 -31.01 -56.08
C VAL A 128 -20.75 -31.35 -54.60
N VAL A 129 -20.46 -32.61 -54.26
CA VAL A 129 -20.44 -33.11 -52.88
C VAL A 129 -19.05 -33.64 -52.57
N LEU A 130 -18.46 -33.16 -51.48
CA LEU A 130 -17.25 -33.71 -50.87
C LEU A 130 -17.66 -34.64 -49.72
N HIS A 131 -17.39 -35.92 -49.88
CA HIS A 131 -17.78 -36.98 -48.95
C HIS A 131 -16.84 -37.11 -47.74
N LYS A 132 -17.27 -37.88 -46.74
CA LYS A 132 -16.55 -38.11 -45.48
C LYS A 132 -15.20 -38.83 -45.61
N ASP A 133 -14.93 -39.45 -46.75
CA ASP A 133 -13.63 -40.06 -47.09
C ASP A 133 -12.68 -39.10 -47.81
N GLY A 134 -13.11 -37.86 -48.09
CA GLY A 134 -12.35 -36.87 -48.85
C GLY A 134 -12.46 -37.00 -50.38
N THR A 135 -13.30 -37.90 -50.89
CA THR A 135 -13.60 -38.00 -52.32
C THR A 135 -14.75 -37.09 -52.73
N PHE A 136 -14.79 -36.68 -54.00
CA PHE A 136 -15.94 -35.97 -54.57
C PHE A 136 -16.91 -36.96 -55.23
N ASN A 137 -18.18 -36.58 -55.33
CA ASN A 137 -19.21 -37.31 -56.08
C ASN A 137 -18.84 -37.60 -57.56
N PHE A 138 -17.88 -36.86 -58.13
CA PHE A 138 -17.33 -37.05 -59.47
C PHE A 138 -15.89 -37.61 -59.51
N SER A 139 -15.29 -37.99 -58.38
CA SER A 139 -13.92 -38.54 -58.34
C SER A 139 -13.78 -39.85 -59.15
N ASP A 140 -14.88 -40.55 -59.42
CA ASP A 140 -14.93 -41.73 -60.30
C ASP A 140 -14.75 -41.39 -61.80
N LEU A 141 -14.99 -40.15 -62.20
CA LEU A 141 -14.78 -39.65 -63.57
C LEU A 141 -13.34 -39.19 -63.82
N ILE A 142 -12.54 -39.04 -62.78
CA ILE A 142 -11.14 -38.60 -62.88
C ILE A 142 -10.25 -39.85 -63.02
N PRO A 143 -9.58 -40.08 -64.17
CA PRO A 143 -8.61 -41.16 -64.27
C PRO A 143 -7.45 -40.89 -63.31
N ALA A 144 -7.07 -41.90 -62.52
CA ALA A 144 -5.94 -41.80 -61.61
C ALA A 144 -4.66 -41.39 -62.39
N PRO A 145 -3.84 -40.47 -61.86
CA PRO A 145 -2.65 -40.00 -62.56
C PRO A 145 -1.70 -41.17 -62.80
N ALA A 146 -1.47 -41.49 -64.08
CA ALA A 146 -0.59 -42.59 -64.49
C ALA A 146 0.82 -42.37 -63.92
N ALA A 147 1.39 -43.40 -63.30
CA ALA A 147 2.69 -43.31 -62.63
C ALA A 147 3.76 -42.77 -63.58
N SER A 148 4.53 -41.81 -63.08
CA SER A 148 5.33 -40.85 -63.84
C SER A 148 6.19 -41.46 -64.96
N THR A 149 5.64 -41.46 -66.17
CA THR A 149 6.41 -41.41 -67.41
C THR A 149 6.30 -39.98 -67.95
N PRO A 150 7.40 -39.26 -68.25
CA PRO A 150 7.30 -37.93 -68.84
C PRO A 150 6.48 -38.01 -70.14
N PRO A 151 5.43 -37.21 -70.33
CA PRO A 151 4.65 -37.25 -71.56
C PRO A 151 5.57 -36.88 -72.72
N ALA A 152 5.69 -37.78 -73.70
CA ALA A 152 6.50 -37.55 -74.89
C ALA A 152 6.05 -36.24 -75.56
N ALA A 153 6.99 -35.33 -75.79
CA ALA A 153 6.69 -34.00 -76.33
C ALA A 153 5.89 -34.14 -77.63
N PRO A 154 4.71 -33.50 -77.76
CA PRO A 154 3.82 -33.73 -78.89
C PRO A 154 4.53 -33.34 -80.19
N SER A 155 4.64 -34.30 -81.12
CA SER A 155 5.41 -34.19 -82.36
C SER A 155 4.79 -33.25 -83.42
N THR A 156 3.82 -32.44 -83.03
CA THR A 156 3.20 -31.39 -83.84
C THR A 156 2.67 -30.31 -82.89
N PRO A 157 3.00 -29.02 -83.07
CA PRO A 157 2.45 -27.96 -82.24
C PRO A 157 0.92 -27.87 -82.44
N ALA A 158 0.19 -27.68 -81.35
CA ALA A 158 -1.26 -27.50 -81.41
C ALA A 158 -1.60 -26.25 -82.25
N ARG A 159 -2.62 -26.35 -83.11
CA ARG A 159 -3.12 -25.18 -83.85
C ARG A 159 -3.65 -24.14 -82.86
N PRO A 160 -3.30 -22.85 -83.01
CA PRO A 160 -3.85 -21.80 -82.17
C PRO A 160 -5.38 -21.76 -82.14
N VAL A 161 -5.94 -21.25 -81.05
CA VAL A 161 -7.38 -21.07 -80.86
C VAL A 161 -7.68 -19.59 -80.66
N ARG A 162 -8.81 -19.15 -81.25
CA ARG A 162 -9.40 -17.82 -81.06
C ARG A 162 -10.89 -17.95 -80.77
N ILE A 163 -11.38 -17.18 -79.81
CA ILE A 163 -12.79 -17.13 -79.41
C ILE A 163 -13.23 -15.66 -79.38
N GLY A 164 -14.09 -15.25 -80.31
CA GLY A 164 -14.57 -13.87 -80.44
C GLY A 164 -15.37 -13.41 -79.22
N LYS A 165 -16.28 -14.25 -78.74
CA LYS A 165 -16.98 -14.07 -77.47
C LYS A 165 -17.33 -15.43 -76.84
N LEU A 166 -17.05 -15.59 -75.55
CA LEU A 166 -17.62 -16.66 -74.72
C LEU A 166 -18.43 -16.02 -73.62
N THR A 167 -19.63 -16.55 -73.35
CA THR A 167 -20.53 -16.02 -72.32
C THR A 167 -21.30 -17.15 -71.63
N ILE A 168 -21.22 -17.18 -70.31
CA ILE A 168 -21.99 -18.06 -69.42
C ILE A 168 -23.02 -17.17 -68.70
N ILE A 169 -24.31 -17.53 -68.78
CA ILE A 169 -25.43 -16.71 -68.29
C ILE A 169 -26.32 -17.53 -67.35
N SER A 170 -26.67 -16.96 -66.20
CA SER A 170 -27.60 -17.53 -65.21
C SER A 170 -27.23 -18.97 -64.80
N ALA A 171 -25.94 -19.20 -64.56
CA ALA A 171 -25.46 -20.47 -64.04
C ALA A 171 -25.74 -20.61 -62.52
N ALA A 172 -25.72 -21.84 -62.03
CA ALA A 172 -25.87 -22.20 -60.62
C ALA A 172 -24.86 -23.31 -60.25
N PHE A 173 -24.31 -23.26 -59.04
CA PHE A 173 -23.36 -24.24 -58.53
C PHE A 173 -23.66 -24.59 -57.08
N ASP A 174 -24.08 -25.82 -56.83
CA ASP A 174 -24.35 -26.33 -55.48
C ASP A 174 -23.10 -27.01 -54.92
N PHE A 175 -22.64 -26.59 -53.75
CA PHE A 175 -21.55 -27.23 -53.03
C PHE A 175 -22.01 -27.79 -51.70
N THR A 176 -21.51 -28.98 -51.32
CA THR A 176 -21.73 -29.56 -49.98
C THR A 176 -20.47 -30.29 -49.49
N ASP A 177 -20.03 -30.00 -48.26
CA ASP A 177 -18.90 -30.64 -47.57
C ASP A 177 -19.43 -31.47 -46.40
N GLU A 178 -19.51 -32.79 -46.59
CA GLU A 178 -19.92 -33.77 -45.59
C GLU A 178 -18.76 -34.18 -44.66
N GLY A 179 -17.52 -33.80 -44.98
CA GLY A 179 -16.31 -34.14 -44.23
C GLY A 179 -16.15 -33.38 -42.91
N ARG A 180 -17.13 -32.56 -42.54
CA ARG A 180 -17.20 -31.79 -41.29
C ARG A 180 -18.11 -32.46 -40.24
N PRO A 181 -17.90 -32.21 -38.94
CA PRO A 181 -18.81 -32.71 -37.90
C PRO A 181 -20.27 -32.26 -38.09
N ALA A 182 -20.46 -31.03 -38.58
CA ALA A 182 -21.73 -30.52 -39.09
C ALA A 182 -21.54 -30.18 -40.59
N PRO A 183 -22.32 -30.77 -41.52
CA PRO A 183 -22.14 -30.52 -42.95
C PRO A 183 -22.26 -29.05 -43.33
N PHE A 184 -21.41 -28.59 -44.23
CA PHE A 184 -21.51 -27.26 -44.85
C PHE A 184 -22.17 -27.37 -46.22
N SER A 185 -23.00 -26.41 -46.60
CA SER A 185 -23.66 -26.36 -47.91
C SER A 185 -23.86 -24.91 -48.37
N THR A 186 -23.80 -24.66 -49.68
CA THR A 186 -24.02 -23.34 -50.29
C THR A 186 -24.41 -23.47 -51.77
N GLU A 187 -25.30 -22.59 -52.23
CA GLU A 187 -25.69 -22.43 -53.64
C GLU A 187 -25.08 -21.12 -54.16
N VAL A 188 -24.34 -21.20 -55.27
CA VAL A 188 -23.76 -20.03 -55.95
C VAL A 188 -24.59 -19.73 -57.20
N ALA A 189 -25.59 -18.87 -57.06
CA ALA A 189 -26.50 -18.47 -58.13
C ALA A 189 -27.02 -17.01 -57.95
N PRO A 190 -27.33 -16.29 -59.05
CA PRO A 190 -26.87 -16.56 -60.41
C PRO A 190 -25.36 -16.30 -60.56
N LEU A 191 -24.70 -17.15 -61.35
CA LEU A 191 -23.32 -16.99 -61.79
C LEU A 191 -23.28 -16.58 -63.26
N SER A 192 -22.33 -15.71 -63.61
CA SER A 192 -22.08 -15.24 -64.97
C SER A 192 -20.58 -15.11 -65.25
N PHE A 193 -20.19 -15.36 -66.49
CA PHE A 193 -18.82 -15.19 -66.97
C PHE A 193 -18.83 -14.72 -68.42
N THR A 194 -17.97 -13.77 -68.79
CA THR A 194 -17.75 -13.33 -70.17
C THR A 194 -16.26 -13.21 -70.42
N ILE A 195 -15.81 -13.59 -71.62
CA ILE A 195 -14.47 -13.24 -72.14
C ILE A 195 -14.57 -12.94 -73.64
N GLU A 196 -13.92 -11.87 -74.10
CA GLU A 196 -14.01 -11.39 -75.49
C GLU A 196 -12.63 -11.37 -76.18
N ASP A 197 -12.61 -11.73 -77.46
CA ASP A 197 -11.42 -11.90 -78.33
C ASP A 197 -10.24 -12.67 -77.71
N PHE A 198 -10.51 -13.74 -76.96
CA PHE A 198 -9.50 -14.66 -76.43
C PHE A 198 -8.69 -15.32 -77.54
N ARG A 199 -7.36 -15.37 -77.38
CA ARG A 199 -6.41 -15.97 -78.34
C ARG A 199 -5.29 -16.72 -77.62
N THR A 200 -4.75 -17.76 -78.28
CA THR A 200 -3.55 -18.48 -77.81
C THR A 200 -2.25 -18.06 -78.50
N LEU A 201 -2.32 -17.07 -79.40
CA LEU A 201 -1.15 -16.34 -79.93
C LEU A 201 -0.89 -15.09 -79.08
N ASP A 202 0.30 -14.50 -79.22
CA ASP A 202 0.59 -13.18 -78.67
C ASP A 202 -0.34 -12.11 -79.24
N GLY A 203 -0.61 -11.08 -78.44
CA GLY A 203 -1.63 -10.08 -78.69
C GLY A 203 -2.05 -9.33 -77.42
N PRO A 204 -3.04 -8.42 -77.53
CA PRO A 204 -3.62 -7.75 -76.37
C PRO A 204 -4.31 -8.76 -75.45
N GLY A 205 -4.30 -8.49 -74.14
CA GLY A 205 -5.02 -9.31 -73.17
C GLY A 205 -6.53 -9.27 -73.40
N ALA A 206 -7.15 -10.44 -73.49
CA ALA A 206 -8.58 -10.59 -73.71
C ALA A 206 -9.36 -10.14 -72.46
N PRO A 207 -10.25 -9.14 -72.55
CA PRO A 207 -11.03 -8.69 -71.41
C PRO A 207 -12.01 -9.78 -70.97
N TYR A 208 -12.08 -10.01 -69.66
CA TYR A 208 -13.02 -10.93 -69.04
C TYR A 208 -13.72 -10.30 -67.83
N ALA A 209 -14.91 -10.80 -67.52
CA ALA A 209 -15.67 -10.45 -66.34
C ALA A 209 -16.38 -11.69 -65.77
N PHE A 210 -16.27 -11.87 -64.47
CA PHE A 210 -16.98 -12.87 -63.67
C PHE A 210 -17.81 -12.14 -62.62
N ALA A 211 -19.07 -12.56 -62.43
CA ALA A 211 -19.92 -12.08 -61.35
C ALA A 211 -20.83 -13.21 -60.85
N ALA A 212 -20.87 -13.44 -59.54
CA ALA A 212 -21.69 -14.47 -58.90
C ALA A 212 -22.18 -14.03 -57.50
N THR A 213 -23.30 -14.59 -57.05
CA THR A 213 -23.83 -14.41 -55.68
C THR A 213 -24.12 -15.75 -55.00
N THR A 214 -24.22 -15.77 -53.67
CA THR A 214 -24.65 -16.96 -52.90
C THR A 214 -26.05 -16.81 -52.31
N GLU A 215 -26.61 -17.92 -51.81
CA GLU A 215 -27.89 -17.94 -51.08
C GLU A 215 -27.92 -17.05 -49.81
N ALA A 216 -26.73 -16.71 -49.28
CA ALA A 216 -26.56 -15.81 -48.14
C ALA A 216 -26.41 -14.31 -48.54
N GLY A 217 -26.47 -13.99 -49.84
CA GLY A 217 -26.32 -12.61 -50.33
C GLY A 217 -24.87 -12.12 -50.42
N GLU A 218 -23.92 -13.04 -50.39
CA GLU A 218 -22.47 -12.78 -50.57
C GLU A 218 -22.20 -12.59 -52.07
N SER A 219 -21.32 -11.65 -52.45
CA SER A 219 -21.08 -11.29 -53.86
C SER A 219 -19.63 -11.47 -54.27
N PHE A 220 -19.39 -12.03 -55.45
CA PHE A 220 -18.07 -12.28 -56.02
C PHE A 220 -17.97 -11.64 -57.41
N ASP A 221 -17.18 -10.57 -57.54
CA ASP A 221 -16.85 -9.91 -58.81
C ASP A 221 -15.36 -10.07 -59.11
N TRP A 222 -15.01 -10.38 -60.35
CA TRP A 222 -13.61 -10.44 -60.81
C TRP A 222 -13.52 -10.05 -62.29
N ARG A 223 -12.79 -8.98 -62.59
CA ARG A 223 -12.72 -8.38 -63.93
C ARG A 223 -11.29 -8.05 -64.28
N GLY A 224 -10.91 -8.21 -65.54
CA GLY A 224 -9.53 -8.00 -65.95
C GLY A 224 -9.25 -8.32 -67.40
N THR A 225 -7.97 -8.52 -67.73
CA THR A 225 -7.50 -9.00 -69.02
C THR A 225 -6.67 -10.27 -68.86
N LEU A 226 -6.67 -11.15 -69.87
CA LEU A 226 -5.91 -12.39 -69.89
C LEU A 226 -5.21 -12.61 -71.24
N SER A 227 -3.90 -12.83 -71.19
CA SER A 227 -3.08 -13.36 -72.29
C SER A 227 -2.41 -14.65 -71.82
N VAL A 228 -2.26 -15.63 -72.70
CA VAL A 228 -1.65 -16.94 -72.37
C VAL A 228 -0.29 -17.17 -73.02
N ASN A 229 0.18 -16.25 -73.88
CA ASN A 229 1.45 -16.36 -74.58
C ASN A 229 2.04 -14.96 -74.88
N PRO A 230 2.88 -14.37 -74.00
CA PRO A 230 3.23 -14.87 -72.67
C PRO A 230 2.05 -14.80 -71.69
N LEU A 231 2.08 -15.64 -70.65
CA LEU A 231 1.02 -15.70 -69.64
C LEU A 231 1.03 -14.42 -68.78
N ARG A 232 0.01 -13.58 -68.98
CA ARG A 232 -0.15 -12.27 -68.35
C ARG A 232 -1.61 -12.05 -67.97
N SER A 233 -1.88 -11.52 -66.79
CA SER A 233 -3.22 -11.16 -66.37
C SER A 233 -3.19 -9.98 -65.39
N THR A 234 -4.06 -9.00 -65.63
CA THR A 234 -4.23 -7.82 -64.78
C THR A 234 -5.71 -7.60 -64.52
N GLY A 235 -6.09 -7.19 -63.31
CA GLY A 235 -7.50 -7.00 -62.99
C GLY A 235 -7.78 -6.56 -61.55
N GLU A 236 -9.07 -6.45 -61.27
CA GLU A 236 -9.67 -6.18 -59.96
C GLU A 236 -10.52 -7.39 -59.53
N PHE A 237 -10.49 -7.75 -58.26
CA PHE A 237 -11.46 -8.68 -57.68
C PHE A 237 -12.05 -8.09 -56.40
N SER A 238 -13.31 -8.42 -56.12
CA SER A 238 -13.98 -8.10 -54.86
C SER A 238 -14.92 -9.22 -54.40
N ILE A 239 -14.76 -9.60 -53.14
CA ILE A 239 -15.68 -10.44 -52.37
C ILE A 239 -16.42 -9.51 -51.41
N GLY A 240 -17.75 -9.50 -51.46
CA GLY A 240 -18.61 -8.64 -50.64
C GLY A 240 -19.47 -9.44 -49.68
N LYS A 241 -19.61 -8.92 -48.45
CA LYS A 241 -20.51 -9.41 -47.39
C LYS A 241 -20.36 -10.90 -47.00
N LEU A 242 -19.17 -11.48 -47.14
CA LEU A 242 -18.92 -12.89 -46.79
C LEU A 242 -19.33 -13.15 -45.33
N ALA A 243 -20.30 -14.02 -45.10
CA ALA A 243 -21.01 -14.16 -43.84
C ALA A 243 -20.26 -15.11 -42.90
N LEU A 244 -19.41 -14.60 -42.02
CA LEU A 244 -18.46 -15.41 -41.24
C LEU A 244 -19.13 -16.50 -40.39
N LYS A 245 -20.36 -16.25 -39.90
CA LYS A 245 -21.17 -17.22 -39.18
C LYS A 245 -21.50 -18.49 -39.99
N LYS A 246 -21.73 -18.35 -41.30
CA LYS A 246 -22.04 -19.46 -42.24
C LYS A 246 -20.90 -20.49 -42.30
N TYR A 247 -19.67 -20.03 -42.15
CA TYR A 247 -18.46 -20.86 -42.24
C TYR A 247 -18.04 -21.53 -40.92
N ALA A 248 -18.90 -21.53 -39.88
CA ALA A 248 -18.63 -22.17 -38.59
C ALA A 248 -18.08 -23.61 -38.66
N PRO A 249 -18.55 -24.50 -39.57
CA PRO A 249 -17.98 -25.85 -39.74
C PRO A 249 -16.48 -25.89 -40.07
N TYR A 250 -15.88 -24.78 -40.52
CA TYR A 250 -14.44 -24.69 -40.84
C TYR A 250 -13.56 -24.16 -39.71
N TYR A 251 -14.11 -23.53 -38.67
CA TYR A 251 -13.32 -22.95 -37.56
C TYR A 251 -13.75 -23.36 -36.15
N ALA A 252 -14.97 -23.88 -35.93
CA ALA A 252 -15.48 -24.17 -34.59
C ALA A 252 -14.57 -25.09 -33.74
N ASP A 253 -13.91 -26.07 -34.37
CA ASP A 253 -13.00 -27.01 -33.70
C ASP A 253 -11.62 -26.41 -33.36
N ARG A 254 -11.26 -25.25 -33.93
CA ARG A 254 -9.94 -24.62 -33.77
C ARG A 254 -9.88 -23.54 -32.67
N MET A 255 -11.03 -23.12 -32.15
CA MET A 255 -11.17 -22.05 -31.15
C MET A 255 -12.29 -22.41 -30.16
N ARG A 256 -12.18 -21.93 -28.92
CA ARG A 256 -13.20 -22.12 -27.86
C ARG A 256 -14.17 -20.94 -27.80
N ALA A 257 -14.63 -20.50 -28.97
CA ALA A 257 -15.43 -19.30 -29.14
C ALA A 257 -16.36 -19.41 -30.35
N ASP A 258 -17.47 -18.69 -30.30
CA ASP A 258 -18.51 -18.68 -31.33
C ASP A 258 -18.61 -17.30 -31.97
N ILE A 259 -18.56 -17.24 -33.30
CA ILE A 259 -18.86 -16.02 -34.05
C ILE A 259 -20.37 -15.89 -34.16
N LEU A 260 -20.94 -14.95 -33.41
CA LEU A 260 -22.38 -14.71 -33.33
C LEU A 260 -22.90 -13.93 -34.54
N ASP A 261 -22.09 -13.02 -35.08
CA ASP A 261 -22.32 -12.29 -36.32
C ASP A 261 -20.98 -11.77 -36.90
N GLY A 262 -20.98 -11.35 -38.16
CA GLY A 262 -19.87 -10.65 -38.81
C GLY A 262 -19.80 -10.86 -40.31
N THR A 263 -19.57 -9.78 -41.05
CA THR A 263 -19.39 -9.78 -42.52
C THR A 263 -17.98 -9.36 -42.92
N LEU A 264 -17.40 -10.04 -43.91
CA LEU A 264 -16.08 -9.72 -44.46
C LEU A 264 -16.18 -9.28 -45.93
N ASP A 265 -15.72 -8.07 -46.22
CA ASP A 265 -15.46 -7.59 -47.59
C ASP A 265 -13.95 -7.63 -47.86
N ILE A 266 -13.57 -8.05 -49.07
CA ILE A 266 -12.18 -8.07 -49.56
C ILE A 266 -12.19 -7.49 -50.98
N ALA A 267 -11.30 -6.57 -51.30
CA ALA A 267 -11.07 -6.13 -52.68
C ALA A 267 -9.58 -5.89 -52.93
N ALA A 268 -9.08 -6.19 -54.13
CA ALA A 268 -7.71 -5.82 -54.52
C ALA A 268 -7.53 -5.76 -56.04
N HIS A 269 -6.51 -4.99 -56.46
CA HIS A 269 -6.01 -4.98 -57.82
C HIS A 269 -4.79 -5.91 -57.88
N TYR A 270 -4.66 -6.69 -58.95
CA TYR A 270 -3.54 -7.63 -59.13
C TYR A 270 -2.91 -7.53 -60.51
N THR A 271 -1.61 -7.85 -60.57
CA THR A 271 -0.80 -7.92 -61.78
C THR A 271 0.05 -9.18 -61.74
N ILE A 272 -0.24 -10.12 -62.64
CA ILE A 272 0.57 -11.31 -62.91
C ILE A 272 1.18 -11.14 -64.30
N ASP A 273 2.50 -11.06 -64.38
CA ASP A 273 3.26 -11.19 -65.61
C ASP A 273 4.30 -12.30 -65.43
N LEU A 274 4.22 -13.35 -66.24
CA LEU A 274 5.15 -14.48 -66.18
C LEU A 274 6.12 -14.51 -67.37
N THR A 275 6.26 -13.39 -68.09
CA THR A 275 7.26 -13.20 -69.14
C THR A 275 8.67 -13.42 -68.59
N GLU A 276 9.48 -14.17 -69.33
CA GLU A 276 10.84 -14.51 -68.92
C GLU A 276 11.73 -13.24 -68.82
N GLY A 277 12.51 -13.13 -67.75
CA GLY A 277 13.29 -11.93 -67.43
C GLY A 277 12.51 -10.72 -66.90
N ALA A 278 11.17 -10.70 -67.02
CA ALA A 278 10.32 -9.55 -66.68
C ALA A 278 9.14 -9.91 -65.75
N ARG A 279 9.32 -10.92 -64.88
CA ARG A 279 8.25 -11.44 -64.01
C ARG A 279 7.75 -10.40 -63.02
N VAL A 280 6.42 -10.32 -62.86
CA VAL A 280 5.71 -9.49 -61.88
C VAL A 280 4.64 -10.33 -61.20
N LEU A 281 4.59 -10.27 -59.86
CA LEU A 281 3.53 -10.86 -59.04
C LEU A 281 3.08 -9.82 -58.02
N GLY A 282 2.36 -8.81 -58.50
CA GLY A 282 1.96 -7.64 -57.72
C GLY A 282 0.52 -7.71 -57.23
N LEU A 283 0.31 -7.33 -55.97
CA LEU A 283 -0.99 -6.94 -55.42
C LEU A 283 -0.93 -5.46 -55.03
N ASN A 284 -1.96 -4.68 -55.34
CA ASN A 284 -2.05 -3.25 -55.04
C ASN A 284 -3.47 -2.85 -54.64
N ASN A 285 -3.62 -1.70 -53.97
CA ASN A 285 -4.89 -1.14 -53.54
C ASN A 285 -5.78 -2.14 -52.76
N GLY A 286 -5.17 -3.11 -52.07
CA GLY A 286 -5.91 -4.10 -51.33
C GLY A 286 -6.64 -3.49 -50.13
N VAL A 287 -7.86 -3.93 -49.92
CA VAL A 287 -8.77 -3.49 -48.86
C VAL A 287 -9.42 -4.72 -48.25
N ILE A 288 -9.46 -4.79 -46.92
CA ILE A 288 -10.22 -5.78 -46.16
C ILE A 288 -11.09 -5.00 -45.17
N LYS A 289 -12.39 -5.27 -45.13
CA LYS A 289 -13.31 -4.69 -44.14
C LYS A 289 -14.03 -5.80 -43.42
N LEU A 290 -14.03 -5.72 -42.10
CA LEU A 290 -14.75 -6.60 -41.20
C LEU A 290 -15.81 -5.77 -40.48
N GLY A 291 -17.08 -6.03 -40.78
CA GLY A 291 -18.23 -5.33 -40.22
C GLY A 291 -18.98 -6.18 -39.19
N ASN A 292 -19.38 -5.56 -38.08
CA ASN A 292 -20.15 -6.15 -36.98
C ASN A 292 -19.67 -7.54 -36.52
N LEU A 293 -18.35 -7.76 -36.37
CA LEU A 293 -17.87 -9.02 -35.81
C LEU A 293 -18.26 -9.11 -34.34
N GLN A 294 -19.02 -10.13 -33.97
CA GLN A 294 -19.38 -10.43 -32.59
C GLN A 294 -18.88 -11.83 -32.23
N VAL A 295 -18.02 -11.94 -31.21
CA VAL A 295 -17.43 -13.22 -30.79
C VAL A 295 -17.67 -13.45 -29.30
N ALA A 296 -18.22 -14.61 -28.95
CA ALA A 296 -18.52 -15.03 -27.58
C ALA A 296 -17.69 -16.24 -27.14
N GLU A 297 -17.59 -16.46 -25.83
CA GLU A 297 -17.10 -17.72 -25.26
C GLU A 297 -18.02 -18.88 -25.70
N ARG A 298 -17.47 -20.07 -26.00
CA ARG A 298 -18.21 -21.23 -26.55
C ARG A 298 -19.48 -21.54 -25.74
N GLY A 299 -20.64 -21.42 -26.35
CA GLY A 299 -21.95 -21.65 -25.71
C GLY A 299 -22.50 -20.48 -24.86
N VAL A 300 -21.86 -19.31 -24.87
CA VAL A 300 -22.33 -18.08 -24.21
C VAL A 300 -22.96 -17.14 -25.25
N SER A 301 -24.11 -16.54 -24.94
CA SER A 301 -24.83 -15.66 -25.87
C SER A 301 -24.40 -14.19 -25.83
N SER A 302 -23.74 -13.75 -24.76
CA SER A 302 -23.15 -12.40 -24.68
C SER A 302 -21.75 -12.41 -25.31
N PRO A 303 -21.48 -11.60 -26.34
CA PRO A 303 -20.13 -11.49 -26.91
C PRO A 303 -19.12 -10.94 -25.89
N ALA A 304 -17.89 -11.42 -25.99
CA ALA A 304 -16.72 -10.91 -25.28
C ALA A 304 -15.90 -9.94 -26.15
N ILE A 305 -16.12 -9.97 -27.48
CA ILE A 305 -15.52 -9.10 -28.48
C ILE A 305 -16.64 -8.61 -29.41
N GLU A 306 -16.80 -7.29 -29.54
CA GLU A 306 -17.64 -6.66 -30.55
C GLU A 306 -16.79 -5.66 -31.36
N LEU A 307 -16.66 -5.87 -32.67
CA LEU A 307 -15.93 -4.98 -33.58
C LEU A 307 -16.91 -4.45 -34.65
N PRO A 308 -17.50 -3.25 -34.47
CA PRO A 308 -18.44 -2.69 -35.44
C PRO A 308 -17.80 -2.46 -36.82
N ALA A 309 -16.56 -1.95 -36.83
CA ALA A 309 -15.74 -1.85 -38.04
C ALA A 309 -14.24 -2.07 -37.73
N LEU A 310 -13.61 -3.02 -38.42
CA LEU A 310 -12.17 -3.14 -38.58
C LEU A 310 -11.86 -3.03 -40.08
N THR A 311 -11.06 -2.03 -40.47
CA THR A 311 -10.70 -1.76 -41.87
C THR A 311 -9.19 -1.81 -42.05
N ILE A 312 -8.75 -2.53 -43.07
CA ILE A 312 -7.37 -2.54 -43.57
C ILE A 312 -7.39 -1.98 -44.99
N THR A 313 -6.56 -0.99 -45.28
CA THR A 313 -6.53 -0.27 -46.56
C THR A 313 -5.12 -0.04 -47.07
N GLY A 314 -4.97 0.03 -48.40
CA GLY A 314 -3.68 0.25 -49.04
C GLY A 314 -2.74 -0.93 -48.86
N ILE A 315 -3.27 -2.15 -48.92
CA ILE A 315 -2.46 -3.37 -48.91
C ILE A 315 -1.76 -3.49 -50.27
N SER A 316 -0.44 -3.66 -50.26
CA SER A 316 0.38 -3.98 -51.42
C SER A 316 1.29 -5.17 -51.13
N ALA A 317 1.66 -5.93 -52.16
CA ALA A 317 2.62 -7.03 -52.03
C ALA A 317 3.36 -7.29 -53.35
N ASP A 318 4.62 -7.71 -53.25
CA ASP A 318 5.45 -8.21 -54.36
C ASP A 318 5.84 -9.68 -54.06
N GLY A 319 5.37 -10.61 -54.92
CA GLY A 319 5.66 -12.04 -54.84
C GLY A 319 6.96 -12.48 -55.53
N VAL A 320 7.65 -11.57 -56.22
CA VAL A 320 8.98 -11.79 -56.83
C VAL A 320 10.08 -11.28 -55.87
N LYS A 321 9.83 -10.18 -55.17
CA LYS A 321 10.63 -9.70 -54.03
C LYS A 321 9.76 -9.73 -52.76
N PRO A 322 9.80 -10.80 -51.94
CA PRO A 322 8.84 -11.05 -50.87
C PRO A 322 8.76 -9.90 -49.86
N SER A 323 7.77 -9.04 -50.06
CA SER A 323 7.56 -7.79 -49.31
C SER A 323 6.09 -7.38 -49.38
N ALA A 324 5.62 -6.65 -48.37
CA ALA A 324 4.25 -6.16 -48.27
C ALA A 324 4.17 -4.80 -47.57
N GLY A 325 3.26 -3.95 -48.06
CA GLY A 325 2.90 -2.68 -47.43
C GLY A 325 1.45 -2.68 -46.97
N ILE A 326 1.16 -1.96 -45.90
CA ILE A 326 -0.20 -1.67 -45.43
C ILE A 326 -0.25 -0.18 -45.07
N GLN A 327 -1.06 0.60 -45.77
CA GLN A 327 -1.18 2.04 -45.52
C GLN A 327 -1.89 2.33 -44.18
N ARG A 328 -3.02 1.68 -43.90
CA ARG A 328 -3.74 1.88 -42.64
C ARG A 328 -4.48 0.63 -42.19
N ILE A 329 -4.44 0.37 -40.89
CA ILE A 329 -5.38 -0.48 -40.15
C ILE A 329 -6.15 0.44 -39.20
N SER A 330 -7.49 0.46 -39.23
CA SER A 330 -8.32 1.13 -38.22
C SER A 330 -9.33 0.19 -37.59
N LEU A 331 -9.45 0.28 -36.26
CA LEU A 331 -10.48 -0.38 -35.46
C LEU A 331 -11.33 0.68 -34.78
N ASP A 332 -12.61 0.75 -35.14
CA ASP A 332 -13.46 1.89 -34.79
C ASP A 332 -14.66 1.42 -33.94
N GLN A 333 -14.82 2.02 -32.76
CA GLN A 333 -15.90 1.79 -31.78
C GLN A 333 -16.05 0.36 -31.25
N ALA A 334 -14.94 -0.39 -31.12
CA ALA A 334 -14.95 -1.74 -30.56
C ALA A 334 -15.31 -1.79 -29.06
N HIS A 335 -15.93 -2.88 -28.60
CA HIS A 335 -16.15 -3.21 -27.18
C HIS A 335 -15.49 -4.55 -26.85
N LEU A 336 -14.57 -4.54 -25.88
CA LEU A 336 -13.96 -5.76 -25.33
C LEU A 336 -14.40 -5.98 -23.88
N ARG A 337 -14.79 -7.22 -23.55
CA ARG A 337 -15.18 -7.64 -22.18
C ARG A 337 -14.17 -8.66 -21.67
N ILE A 338 -13.15 -8.13 -21.00
CA ILE A 338 -11.98 -8.86 -20.52
C ILE A 338 -12.24 -9.32 -19.08
N ARG A 339 -12.33 -10.64 -18.89
CA ARG A 339 -12.46 -11.26 -17.57
C ARG A 339 -11.19 -12.01 -17.22
N ARG A 340 -10.59 -11.69 -16.08
CA ARG A 340 -9.54 -12.48 -15.46
C ARG A 340 -10.15 -13.37 -14.39
N ASP A 341 -10.20 -14.66 -14.65
CA ASP A 341 -10.76 -15.64 -13.71
C ASP A 341 -9.82 -15.84 -12.50
N ALA A 342 -10.34 -16.41 -11.41
CA ALA A 342 -9.62 -16.52 -10.13
C ALA A 342 -8.30 -17.33 -10.21
N GLY A 343 -8.13 -18.18 -11.23
CA GLY A 343 -6.87 -18.86 -11.55
C GLY A 343 -5.85 -17.99 -12.31
N GLY A 344 -6.12 -16.71 -12.51
CA GLY A 344 -5.27 -15.74 -13.22
C GLY A 344 -5.39 -15.72 -14.75
N ALA A 345 -6.12 -16.69 -15.35
CA ALA A 345 -6.34 -16.79 -16.79
C ALA A 345 -7.31 -15.73 -17.32
N LEU A 346 -7.12 -15.30 -18.57
CA LEU A 346 -7.99 -14.34 -19.27
C LEU A 346 -8.94 -15.08 -20.22
N ASN A 347 -10.23 -14.73 -20.19
CA ASN A 347 -11.26 -15.34 -21.05
C ASN A 347 -10.89 -15.25 -22.54
N LEU A 348 -10.49 -14.07 -23.03
CA LEU A 348 -10.08 -13.87 -24.42
C LEU A 348 -8.89 -14.74 -24.86
N LEU A 349 -7.99 -15.10 -23.94
CA LEU A 349 -6.90 -16.03 -24.25
C LEU A 349 -7.40 -17.49 -24.29
N THR A 350 -8.31 -17.87 -23.40
CA THR A 350 -8.90 -19.23 -23.43
C THR A 350 -9.72 -19.48 -24.70
N MET A 351 -10.43 -18.45 -25.19
CA MET A 351 -11.15 -18.47 -26.48
C MET A 351 -10.25 -18.81 -27.66
N LEU A 352 -8.99 -18.35 -27.63
CA LEU A 352 -7.98 -18.60 -28.68
C LEU A 352 -7.24 -19.93 -28.52
N THR A 353 -7.36 -20.63 -27.38
CA THR A 353 -6.77 -21.97 -27.26
C THR A 353 -7.61 -22.99 -28.04
N PRO A 354 -6.99 -23.84 -28.89
CA PRO A 354 -7.74 -24.89 -29.56
C PRO A 354 -8.31 -25.87 -28.53
N GLU A 355 -9.38 -26.56 -28.92
CA GLU A 355 -9.83 -27.70 -28.13
C GLU A 355 -8.78 -28.82 -28.18
N LYS A 356 -8.62 -29.57 -27.08
CA LYS A 356 -7.54 -30.55 -26.95
C LYS A 356 -7.91 -31.84 -27.68
N ILE A 357 -7.91 -31.77 -29.02
CA ILE A 357 -8.13 -32.91 -29.92
C ILE A 357 -7.24 -34.07 -29.44
N PRO A 358 -7.80 -35.26 -29.12
CA PRO A 358 -6.98 -36.40 -28.74
C PRO A 358 -6.06 -36.73 -29.92
N ALA A 359 -4.75 -36.77 -29.66
CA ALA A 359 -3.77 -36.92 -30.72
C ALA A 359 -4.06 -38.18 -31.53
N ALA A 360 -4.33 -38.02 -32.84
CA ALA A 360 -4.40 -39.13 -33.76
C ALA A 360 -3.10 -39.96 -33.62
N PRO A 361 -3.18 -41.31 -33.66
CA PRO A 361 -2.02 -42.15 -33.43
C PRO A 361 -0.92 -41.78 -34.41
N ALA A 362 0.20 -41.28 -33.87
CA ALA A 362 1.27 -40.69 -34.66
C ALA A 362 1.88 -41.75 -35.56
N THR A 363 1.45 -41.78 -36.82
CA THR A 363 2.02 -42.64 -37.85
C THR A 363 3.42 -42.11 -38.12
N THR A 364 4.43 -42.97 -37.99
CA THR A 364 5.86 -42.59 -37.98
C THR A 364 6.40 -42.21 -39.37
N ALA A 365 5.80 -41.20 -39.99
CA ALA A 365 6.46 -40.39 -40.99
C ALA A 365 7.49 -39.51 -40.26
N ALA A 366 8.78 -39.68 -40.57
CA ALA A 366 9.81 -38.80 -40.03
C ALA A 366 9.53 -37.37 -40.49
N ALA A 367 9.31 -36.45 -39.54
CA ALA A 367 9.20 -35.04 -39.87
C ALA A 367 10.49 -34.61 -40.58
N PRO A 368 10.42 -33.98 -41.77
CA PRO A 368 11.62 -33.49 -42.44
C PRO A 368 12.33 -32.51 -41.50
N ALA A 369 13.66 -32.63 -41.42
CA ALA A 369 14.47 -31.74 -40.59
C ALA A 369 14.15 -30.27 -40.94
N PRO A 370 14.04 -29.36 -39.95
CA PRO A 370 13.59 -28.00 -40.19
C PRO A 370 14.47 -27.34 -41.24
N SER A 371 13.88 -27.04 -42.39
CA SER A 371 14.50 -26.26 -43.44
C SER A 371 14.95 -24.91 -42.88
N ALA A 372 16.05 -24.36 -43.41
CA ALA A 372 16.64 -23.11 -42.95
C ALA A 372 15.56 -22.02 -42.76
N PRO A 373 15.66 -21.21 -41.68
CA PRO A 373 14.60 -20.28 -41.30
C PRO A 373 14.25 -19.38 -42.49
N VAL A 374 13.00 -19.46 -42.94
CA VAL A 374 12.48 -18.66 -44.05
C VAL A 374 12.63 -17.20 -43.66
N ALA A 375 13.37 -16.43 -44.47
CA ALA A 375 13.52 -15.01 -44.26
C ALA A 375 12.12 -14.36 -44.24
N LEU A 376 11.78 -13.70 -43.13
CA LEU A 376 10.51 -13.02 -43.01
C LEU A 376 10.41 -11.95 -44.10
N PRO A 377 9.26 -11.82 -44.80
CA PRO A 377 9.07 -10.77 -45.79
C PRO A 377 9.21 -9.39 -45.15
N ASP A 378 9.68 -8.41 -45.91
CA ASP A 378 9.69 -7.02 -45.46
C ASP A 378 8.24 -6.52 -45.36
N VAL A 379 7.73 -6.32 -44.15
CA VAL A 379 6.37 -5.81 -43.91
C VAL A 379 6.44 -4.43 -43.27
N LYS A 380 5.76 -3.47 -43.90
CA LYS A 380 5.67 -2.08 -43.46
C LYS A 380 4.22 -1.65 -43.25
N LEU A 381 3.97 -0.90 -42.18
CA LEU A 381 2.66 -0.41 -41.77
C LEU A 381 2.76 1.08 -41.43
N ASP A 382 2.15 1.93 -42.27
CA ASP A 382 2.27 3.39 -42.10
C ASP A 382 1.47 3.87 -40.88
N GLU A 383 0.28 3.32 -40.63
CA GLU A 383 -0.58 3.67 -39.50
C GLU A 383 -1.43 2.49 -38.98
N PHE A 384 -1.35 2.21 -37.68
CA PHE A 384 -2.33 1.43 -36.92
C PHE A 384 -3.12 2.37 -36.01
N ALA A 385 -4.45 2.36 -36.13
CA ALA A 385 -5.35 3.22 -35.41
C ALA A 385 -6.44 2.43 -34.66
N ILE A 386 -6.75 2.85 -33.45
CA ILE A 386 -7.95 2.47 -32.69
C ILE A 386 -8.68 3.76 -32.33
N THR A 387 -9.99 3.81 -32.57
CA THR A 387 -10.83 5.00 -32.31
C THR A 387 -11.98 4.68 -31.36
N GLY A 388 -11.88 5.13 -30.12
CA GLY A 388 -12.87 4.92 -29.07
C GLY A 388 -13.19 3.46 -28.79
N LEU A 389 -12.16 2.66 -28.51
CA LEU A 389 -12.32 1.32 -27.95
C LEU A 389 -12.82 1.42 -26.50
N LEU A 390 -13.92 0.73 -26.19
CA LEU A 390 -14.45 0.57 -24.84
C LEU A 390 -13.99 -0.77 -24.27
N VAL A 391 -13.49 -0.79 -23.04
CA VAL A 391 -12.99 -2.02 -22.38
C VAL A 391 -13.60 -2.15 -20.99
N ASP A 392 -14.41 -3.19 -20.80
CA ASP A 392 -14.79 -3.66 -19.47
C ASP A 392 -13.74 -4.66 -18.98
N PHE A 393 -13.11 -4.37 -17.84
CA PHE A 393 -12.14 -5.25 -17.19
C PHE A 393 -12.65 -5.72 -15.82
N GLU A 394 -12.87 -7.03 -15.68
CA GLU A 394 -13.22 -7.69 -14.41
C GLU A 394 -12.07 -8.61 -13.96
N ASP A 395 -11.40 -8.28 -12.86
CA ASP A 395 -10.37 -9.12 -12.23
C ASP A 395 -10.95 -9.86 -11.01
N ARG A 396 -10.95 -11.20 -11.07
CA ARG A 396 -11.43 -12.09 -10.00
C ARG A 396 -10.30 -12.76 -9.22
N THR A 397 -9.04 -12.30 -9.36
CA THR A 397 -7.92 -12.74 -8.52
C THR A 397 -7.86 -12.01 -7.17
N THR A 398 -8.61 -10.93 -7.02
CA THR A 398 -8.78 -10.15 -5.78
C THR A 398 -9.95 -10.69 -4.94
N PRO A 399 -9.95 -10.52 -3.59
CA PRO A 399 -11.00 -11.09 -2.72
C PRO A 399 -12.41 -10.55 -3.02
N THR A 400 -12.49 -9.27 -3.39
CA THR A 400 -13.65 -8.65 -4.03
C THR A 400 -13.32 -8.44 -5.51
N PRO A 401 -14.17 -8.83 -6.49
CA PRO A 401 -13.85 -8.64 -7.90
C PRO A 401 -13.62 -7.17 -8.27
N ALA A 402 -12.44 -6.84 -8.80
CA ALA A 402 -12.14 -5.50 -9.26
C ALA A 402 -12.80 -5.25 -10.62
N LYS A 403 -13.61 -4.21 -10.74
CA LYS A 403 -14.28 -3.82 -11.99
C LYS A 403 -13.86 -2.41 -12.39
N ASN A 404 -13.25 -2.29 -13.55
CA ASN A 404 -12.79 -1.03 -14.11
C ASN A 404 -13.18 -0.98 -15.59
N THR A 405 -13.82 0.11 -16.01
CA THR A 405 -14.21 0.32 -17.42
C THR A 405 -13.42 1.49 -17.99
N ILE A 406 -12.80 1.26 -19.14
CA ILE A 406 -12.27 2.29 -20.02
C ILE A 406 -13.42 2.68 -20.96
N GLU A 407 -13.93 3.91 -20.83
CA GLU A 407 -15.03 4.39 -21.69
C GLU A 407 -14.55 4.66 -23.11
N LYS A 408 -13.30 5.11 -23.24
CA LYS A 408 -12.68 5.46 -24.51
C LYS A 408 -11.18 5.20 -24.48
N LEU A 409 -10.69 4.43 -25.45
CA LEU A 409 -9.27 4.34 -25.79
C LEU A 409 -9.08 4.69 -27.27
N ASP A 410 -8.31 5.74 -27.53
CA ASP A 410 -7.76 6.05 -28.85
C ASP A 410 -6.27 5.67 -28.87
N LEU A 411 -5.80 5.01 -29.93
CA LEU A 411 -4.40 4.65 -30.10
C LEU A 411 -3.99 4.87 -31.56
N SER A 412 -2.85 5.52 -31.77
CA SER A 412 -2.23 5.74 -33.08
C SER A 412 -0.76 5.34 -33.01
N VAL A 413 -0.37 4.33 -33.79
CA VAL A 413 1.02 3.87 -33.95
C VAL A 413 1.42 4.05 -35.42
N LYS A 414 2.52 4.77 -35.70
CA LYS A 414 2.91 5.15 -37.08
C LYS A 414 4.33 4.74 -37.43
N HIS A 415 4.53 4.44 -38.71
CA HIS A 415 5.81 4.04 -39.32
C HIS A 415 6.40 2.76 -38.69
N LEU A 416 5.56 1.73 -38.50
CA LEU A 416 5.99 0.43 -38.00
C LEU A 416 6.59 -0.41 -39.14
N SER A 417 7.85 -0.81 -38.99
CA SER A 417 8.55 -1.72 -39.91
C SER A 417 9.01 -2.98 -39.19
N LEU A 418 8.90 -4.14 -39.86
CA LEU A 418 9.50 -5.38 -39.36
C LEU A 418 11.00 -5.45 -39.66
N SER A 419 11.46 -4.92 -40.80
CA SER A 419 12.85 -4.94 -41.27
C SER A 419 13.72 -3.83 -40.68
N GLU A 420 13.18 -2.62 -40.59
CA GLU A 420 13.90 -1.41 -40.15
C GLU A 420 13.75 -1.23 -38.63
N ALA A 421 14.28 -2.18 -37.85
CA ALA A 421 14.11 -2.21 -36.39
C ALA A 421 14.72 -0.98 -35.65
N ALA A 422 15.59 -0.22 -36.31
CA ALA A 422 16.15 1.05 -35.82
C ALA A 422 15.29 2.29 -36.16
N ALA A 423 14.20 2.14 -36.92
CA ALA A 423 13.31 3.26 -37.27
C ALA A 423 12.47 3.72 -36.07
N PRO A 424 12.23 5.04 -35.92
CA PRO A 424 11.39 5.58 -34.84
C PRO A 424 9.90 5.41 -35.17
N VAL A 425 9.24 4.53 -34.41
CA VAL A 425 7.80 4.35 -34.42
C VAL A 425 7.16 5.43 -33.55
N ALA A 426 6.28 6.25 -34.12
CA ALA A 426 5.56 7.26 -33.35
C ALA A 426 4.33 6.65 -32.67
N ILE A 427 4.07 7.01 -31.41
CA ILE A 427 3.01 6.45 -30.57
C ILE A 427 2.23 7.61 -29.95
N ASN A 428 0.90 7.58 -30.09
CA ASN A 428 -0.04 8.45 -29.38
C ASN A 428 -1.18 7.60 -28.82
N LEU A 429 -1.46 7.71 -27.53
CA LEU A 429 -2.48 6.95 -26.79
C LEU A 429 -3.26 7.93 -25.92
N ALA A 430 -4.59 7.89 -25.99
CA ALA A 430 -5.49 8.63 -25.10
C ALA A 430 -6.52 7.67 -24.49
N VAL A 431 -6.73 7.76 -23.17
CA VAL A 431 -7.59 6.86 -22.40
C VAL A 431 -8.47 7.67 -21.44
N VAL A 432 -9.76 7.35 -21.39
CA VAL A 432 -10.75 7.93 -20.45
C VAL A 432 -11.33 6.80 -19.59
N LEU A 433 -11.32 6.97 -18.27
CA LEU A 433 -11.82 5.98 -17.31
C LEU A 433 -13.23 6.32 -16.80
N ALA A 434 -14.10 5.32 -16.73
CA ALA A 434 -15.47 5.45 -16.19
C ALA A 434 -15.50 5.83 -14.69
N SER A 435 -14.40 5.56 -13.96
CA SER A 435 -14.22 5.99 -12.58
C SER A 435 -13.85 7.48 -12.44
N GLY A 436 -13.56 8.16 -13.55
CA GLY A 436 -13.09 9.53 -13.63
C GLY A 436 -11.58 9.61 -13.90
N GLY A 437 -11.22 10.49 -14.84
CA GLY A 437 -9.84 10.85 -15.18
C GLY A 437 -9.39 10.41 -16.57
N GLU A 438 -8.31 11.05 -17.04
CA GLU A 438 -7.75 10.87 -18.39
C GLU A 438 -6.26 10.48 -18.31
N LEU A 439 -5.78 9.68 -19.26
CA LEU A 439 -4.37 9.40 -19.50
C LEU A 439 -4.02 9.63 -20.97
N ALA A 440 -3.04 10.49 -21.23
CA ALA A 440 -2.43 10.70 -22.53
C ALA A 440 -0.95 10.28 -22.49
N VAL A 441 -0.50 9.55 -23.51
CA VAL A 441 0.90 9.19 -23.75
C VAL A 441 1.26 9.49 -25.20
N GLU A 442 2.28 10.31 -25.43
CA GLU A 442 2.72 10.73 -26.76
C GLU A 442 4.25 10.65 -26.88
N GLY A 443 4.77 10.07 -27.96
CA GLY A 443 6.22 10.06 -28.18
C GLY A 443 6.68 9.11 -29.28
N SER A 444 7.91 8.62 -29.15
CA SER A 444 8.52 7.71 -30.12
C SER A 444 9.28 6.56 -29.45
N ALA A 445 9.27 5.40 -30.09
CA ALA A 445 9.99 4.21 -29.68
C ALA A 445 10.80 3.61 -30.84
N VAL A 446 11.91 2.96 -30.52
CA VAL A 446 12.78 2.21 -31.43
C VAL A 446 12.91 0.79 -30.89
N ARG A 447 12.89 -0.23 -31.77
CA ARG A 447 12.93 -1.63 -31.35
C ARG A 447 14.35 -2.08 -31.02
N GLU A 448 15.32 -1.77 -31.88
CA GLU A 448 16.69 -2.29 -31.81
C GLU A 448 17.71 -1.15 -32.07
N PRO A 449 18.46 -0.69 -31.05
CA PRO A 449 18.32 -1.02 -29.63
C PRO A 449 16.96 -0.55 -29.08
N LEU A 450 16.44 -1.24 -28.07
CA LEU A 450 15.17 -0.88 -27.44
C LEU A 450 15.31 0.49 -26.77
N ALA A 451 14.58 1.48 -27.27
CA ALA A 451 14.56 2.82 -26.70
C ALA A 451 13.17 3.46 -26.83
N ALA A 452 12.80 4.34 -25.90
CA ALA A 452 11.58 5.13 -25.99
C ALA A 452 11.74 6.48 -25.32
N ASN A 453 11.10 7.50 -25.88
CA ASN A 453 10.93 8.83 -25.28
C ASN A 453 9.45 9.17 -25.32
N LEU A 454 8.80 9.19 -24.16
CA LEU A 454 7.35 9.34 -24.03
C LEU A 454 7.02 10.51 -23.10
N LEU A 455 6.20 11.45 -23.58
CA LEU A 455 5.47 12.39 -22.72
C LEU A 455 4.29 11.63 -22.11
N VAL A 456 4.15 11.67 -20.79
CA VAL A 456 3.07 11.00 -20.04
C VAL A 456 2.33 12.06 -19.24
N LYS A 457 1.01 12.18 -19.49
CA LYS A 457 0.12 13.07 -18.75
C LYS A 457 -1.11 12.30 -18.27
N ALA A 458 -1.25 12.13 -16.97
CA ALA A 458 -2.50 11.68 -16.34
C ALA A 458 -3.19 12.87 -15.66
N THR A 459 -4.52 12.96 -15.79
CA THR A 459 -5.32 14.04 -15.21
C THR A 459 -6.42 13.42 -14.35
N ALA A 460 -6.36 13.66 -13.04
CA ALA A 460 -7.38 13.30 -12.06
C ALA A 460 -7.88 11.82 -12.06
N LEU A 461 -6.99 10.85 -12.26
CA LEU A 461 -7.31 9.41 -12.23
C LEU A 461 -7.86 8.99 -10.86
N SER A 462 -9.09 8.49 -10.83
CA SER A 462 -9.80 8.11 -9.60
C SER A 462 -9.24 6.86 -8.92
N LEU A 463 -8.85 6.98 -7.66
CA LEU A 463 -8.28 5.90 -6.84
C LEU A 463 -9.31 4.90 -6.31
N SER A 464 -10.59 5.26 -6.29
CA SER A 464 -11.66 4.48 -5.65
C SER A 464 -11.78 3.04 -6.18
N GLY A 465 -11.70 2.86 -7.50
CA GLY A 465 -11.76 1.56 -8.19
C GLY A 465 -10.59 0.62 -7.92
N PHE A 466 -9.51 1.10 -7.30
CA PHE A 466 -8.32 0.30 -6.97
C PHE A 466 -8.35 -0.31 -5.56
N THR A 467 -9.40 -0.02 -4.76
CA THR A 467 -9.61 -0.63 -3.43
C THR A 467 -9.36 -2.15 -3.39
N PRO A 468 -9.89 -2.98 -4.31
CA PRO A 468 -9.68 -4.43 -4.27
C PRO A 468 -8.24 -4.91 -4.40
N TYR A 469 -7.33 -4.06 -4.93
CA TYR A 469 -5.90 -4.36 -5.02
C TYR A 469 -5.12 -3.96 -3.76
N VAL A 470 -5.68 -3.07 -2.92
CA VAL A 470 -5.12 -2.69 -1.61
C VAL A 470 -5.58 -3.66 -0.52
N GLU A 471 -6.84 -4.09 -0.56
CA GLU A 471 -7.45 -4.99 0.43
C GLU A 471 -6.59 -6.23 0.80
N PRO A 472 -5.92 -6.96 -0.12
CA PRO A 472 -5.13 -8.13 0.24
C PRO A 472 -4.01 -7.85 1.26
N PHE A 473 -3.45 -6.64 1.24
CA PHE A 473 -2.29 -6.24 2.04
C PHE A 473 -2.67 -5.38 3.25
N LEU A 474 -3.68 -4.51 3.10
CA LEU A 474 -4.14 -3.57 4.12
C LEU A 474 -5.66 -3.67 4.25
N ASN A 475 -6.15 -3.68 5.49
CA ASN A 475 -7.57 -3.61 5.79
C ASN A 475 -8.05 -2.15 5.72
N LEU A 476 -7.92 -1.54 4.55
CA LEU A 476 -8.11 -0.12 4.30
C LEU A 476 -8.87 0.10 3.00
N ARG A 477 -9.91 0.94 3.04
CA ARG A 477 -10.73 1.27 1.86
C ARG A 477 -10.38 2.66 1.32
N LEU A 478 -10.14 2.78 0.02
CA LEU A 478 -9.95 4.07 -0.64
C LEU A 478 -11.33 4.67 -0.91
N ALA A 479 -11.71 5.70 -0.14
CA ALA A 479 -13.02 6.33 -0.25
C ALA A 479 -13.03 7.46 -1.32
N SER A 480 -11.94 8.23 -1.40
CA SER A 480 -11.74 9.25 -2.43
C SER A 480 -10.26 9.48 -2.69
N GLY A 481 -9.96 10.14 -3.82
CA GLY A 481 -8.63 10.58 -4.21
C GLY A 481 -8.46 10.53 -5.72
N THR A 482 -7.87 11.57 -6.30
CA THR A 482 -7.58 11.66 -7.74
C THR A 482 -6.09 11.91 -7.96
N VAL A 483 -5.43 11.11 -8.80
CA VAL A 483 -4.01 11.24 -9.13
C VAL A 483 -3.83 11.98 -10.45
N SER A 484 -2.98 13.01 -10.46
CA SER A 484 -2.48 13.62 -11.69
C SER A 484 -0.96 13.40 -11.81
N LEU A 485 -0.48 13.30 -13.04
CA LEU A 485 0.91 13.01 -13.38
C LEU A 485 1.27 13.82 -14.62
N SER A 486 2.42 14.46 -14.66
CA SER A 486 2.92 15.08 -15.91
C SER A 486 4.44 15.00 -15.97
N GLY A 487 4.97 14.28 -16.95
CA GLY A 487 6.40 14.08 -17.09
C GLY A 487 6.85 13.45 -18.40
N LYS A 488 8.15 13.15 -18.46
CA LYS A 488 8.82 12.45 -19.55
C LYS A 488 9.32 11.11 -19.02
N ALA A 489 8.88 10.01 -19.63
CA ALA A 489 9.44 8.69 -19.41
C ALA A 489 10.45 8.36 -20.52
N GLY A 490 11.63 7.92 -20.14
CA GLY A 490 12.67 7.41 -21.03
C GLY A 490 12.89 5.91 -20.83
N VAL A 491 13.22 5.19 -21.90
CA VAL A 491 13.70 3.80 -21.86
C VAL A 491 14.92 3.68 -22.77
N ALA A 492 15.94 2.95 -22.33
CA ALA A 492 17.13 2.60 -23.09
C ALA A 492 17.67 1.23 -22.62
N GLY A 493 17.34 0.16 -23.33
CA GLY A 493 17.62 -1.21 -22.90
C GLY A 493 16.86 -1.58 -21.63
N SER A 494 17.60 -1.94 -20.57
CA SER A 494 17.08 -2.20 -19.22
C SER A 494 16.92 -0.94 -18.37
N ALA A 495 17.58 0.17 -18.75
CA ALA A 495 17.48 1.43 -18.04
C ALA A 495 16.19 2.16 -18.40
N ALA A 496 15.46 2.62 -17.39
CA ALA A 496 14.31 3.49 -17.53
C ALA A 496 14.51 4.75 -16.68
N THR A 497 13.95 5.86 -17.16
CA THR A 497 13.98 7.16 -16.48
C THR A 497 12.59 7.77 -16.42
N PHE A 498 12.32 8.58 -15.40
CA PHE A 498 11.11 9.41 -15.33
C PHE A 498 11.42 10.77 -14.75
N GLN A 499 11.02 11.84 -15.45
CA GLN A 499 11.19 13.24 -15.03
C GLN A 499 9.87 14.00 -15.09
N GLY A 500 9.33 14.43 -13.96
CA GLY A 500 8.04 15.13 -13.92
C GLY A 500 7.52 15.48 -12.54
N ASP A 501 6.22 15.78 -12.49
CA ASP A 501 5.45 16.12 -11.30
C ASP A 501 4.30 15.13 -11.09
N VAL A 502 3.92 14.91 -9.83
CA VAL A 502 2.80 14.05 -9.40
C VAL A 502 1.93 14.84 -8.41
N SER A 503 0.60 14.75 -8.51
CA SER A 503 -0.30 15.17 -7.44
C SER A 503 -1.29 14.07 -7.06
N VAL A 504 -1.71 14.07 -5.80
CA VAL A 504 -2.83 13.30 -5.30
C VAL A 504 -3.74 14.26 -4.55
N ASP A 505 -4.97 14.44 -5.02
CA ASP A 505 -5.89 15.47 -4.53
C ASP A 505 -7.16 14.82 -3.95
N GLN A 506 -7.72 15.43 -2.90
CA GLN A 506 -8.93 14.99 -2.18
C GLN A 506 -8.89 13.52 -1.70
N PHE A 507 -7.75 13.09 -1.17
CA PHE A 507 -7.55 11.73 -0.69
C PHE A 507 -8.27 11.46 0.63
N ALA A 508 -8.99 10.34 0.72
CA ALA A 508 -9.54 9.82 1.97
C ALA A 508 -9.50 8.28 2.02
N ALA A 509 -9.00 7.75 3.14
CA ALA A 509 -8.91 6.34 3.47
C ALA A 509 -9.65 6.02 4.78
N LEU A 510 -10.36 4.90 4.80
CA LEU A 510 -11.14 4.40 5.95
C LEU A 510 -10.56 3.09 6.48
N ASP A 511 -10.65 2.85 7.80
CA ASP A 511 -10.37 1.53 8.39
C ASP A 511 -11.46 0.54 7.94
N GLY A 512 -11.08 -0.54 7.26
CA GLY A 512 -12.00 -1.55 6.72
C GLY A 512 -12.73 -2.37 7.80
N ALA A 513 -12.31 -2.32 9.07
CA ALA A 513 -12.95 -3.03 10.18
C ALA A 513 -14.01 -2.19 10.90
N GLN A 514 -13.92 -0.85 10.85
CA GLN A 514 -14.76 0.07 11.64
C GLN A 514 -15.46 1.13 10.79
N ALA A 515 -15.07 1.33 9.53
CA ALA A 515 -15.49 2.41 8.64
C ALA A 515 -15.26 3.85 9.20
N GLU A 516 -14.44 4.01 10.24
CA GLU A 516 -13.96 5.32 10.71
C GLU A 516 -12.89 5.89 9.73
N ASP A 517 -12.80 7.23 9.66
CA ASP A 517 -11.69 7.97 9.03
C ASP A 517 -10.34 7.45 9.56
N PHE A 518 -9.47 6.99 8.66
CA PHE A 518 -8.10 6.61 9.00
C PHE A 518 -7.11 7.74 8.69
N ALA A 519 -7.06 8.16 7.42
CA ALA A 519 -6.17 9.22 6.94
C ALA A 519 -6.80 9.96 5.73
N LYS A 520 -6.60 11.28 5.65
CA LYS A 520 -7.05 12.13 4.55
C LYS A 520 -6.14 13.34 4.34
N PHE A 521 -6.15 13.93 3.14
CA PHE A 521 -5.46 15.19 2.85
C PHE A 521 -6.10 15.89 1.63
N ALA A 522 -6.04 17.23 1.60
CA ALA A 522 -6.61 18.01 0.49
C ALA A 522 -5.76 17.90 -0.78
N SER A 523 -4.43 17.94 -0.64
CA SER A 523 -3.47 17.80 -1.74
C SER A 523 -2.11 17.28 -1.24
N LEU A 524 -1.52 16.34 -1.97
CA LEU A 524 -0.12 15.93 -1.89
C LEU A 524 0.51 16.16 -3.27
N ALA A 525 1.38 17.14 -3.39
CA ALA A 525 2.12 17.44 -4.62
C ALA A 525 3.61 17.07 -4.48
N ILE A 526 4.14 16.33 -5.45
CA ILE A 526 5.54 15.94 -5.57
C ILE A 526 6.06 16.59 -6.87
N ARG A 527 7.04 17.49 -6.74
CA ARG A 527 7.57 18.29 -7.85
C ARG A 527 9.03 17.98 -8.15
N GLY A 528 9.38 18.00 -9.43
CA GLY A 528 10.73 17.72 -9.90
C GLY A 528 11.21 16.33 -9.45
N LEU A 529 10.35 15.33 -9.62
CA LEU A 529 10.69 13.92 -9.46
C LEU A 529 11.55 13.51 -10.66
N ASP A 530 12.75 13.00 -10.40
CA ASP A 530 13.75 12.56 -11.36
C ASP A 530 14.30 11.19 -10.93
N VAL A 531 13.88 10.14 -11.61
CA VAL A 531 14.12 8.73 -11.23
C VAL A 531 14.88 8.01 -12.34
N THR A 532 15.86 7.18 -11.98
CA THR A 532 16.59 6.27 -12.86
C THR A 532 16.57 4.86 -12.29
N THR A 533 16.42 3.82 -13.12
CA THR A 533 16.46 2.41 -12.64
C THR A 533 17.86 1.83 -12.56
N GLU A 534 18.79 2.26 -13.42
CA GLU A 534 20.15 1.72 -13.52
C GLU A 534 21.20 2.84 -13.59
N PRO A 535 21.92 3.14 -12.49
CA PRO A 535 21.68 2.67 -11.13
C PRO A 535 20.35 3.20 -10.57
N LEU A 536 19.78 2.48 -9.60
CA LEU A 536 18.50 2.85 -8.99
C LEU A 536 18.67 4.11 -8.12
N ALA A 537 18.13 5.23 -8.61
CA ALA A 537 18.20 6.52 -7.93
C ALA A 537 16.90 7.33 -8.08
N ALA A 538 16.62 8.21 -7.11
CA ALA A 538 15.42 9.05 -7.09
C ALA A 538 15.68 10.42 -6.42
N LYS A 539 15.60 11.49 -7.21
CA LYS A 539 15.68 12.88 -6.75
C LYS A 539 14.30 13.52 -6.77
N ILE A 540 14.00 14.32 -5.75
CA ILE A 540 12.75 15.08 -5.62
C ILE A 540 13.10 16.52 -5.26
N ALA A 541 12.58 17.49 -6.00
CA ALA A 541 12.83 18.91 -5.70
C ALA A 541 11.99 19.38 -4.51
N GLU A 542 10.67 19.19 -4.56
CA GLU A 542 9.74 19.57 -3.50
C GLU A 542 8.64 18.52 -3.28
N ILE A 543 8.25 18.30 -2.02
CA ILE A 543 6.99 17.67 -1.63
C ILE A 543 6.19 18.69 -0.83
N ASN A 544 4.92 18.87 -1.14
CA ASN A 544 3.99 19.72 -0.39
C ASN A 544 2.73 18.93 -0.03
N LEU A 545 2.40 18.87 1.26
CA LEU A 545 1.25 18.15 1.81
C LEU A 545 0.33 19.12 2.56
N VAL A 546 -0.92 19.23 2.10
CA VAL A 546 -1.88 20.26 2.50
C VAL A 546 -3.11 19.64 3.15
N ASP A 547 -3.51 20.20 4.29
CA ASP A 547 -4.58 19.74 5.19
C ASP A 547 -4.53 18.22 5.55
N PRO A 548 -3.36 17.63 5.86
CA PRO A 548 -3.31 16.23 6.25
C PRO A 548 -3.94 16.01 7.63
N ALA A 549 -4.90 15.10 7.69
CA ALA A 549 -5.56 14.71 8.93
C ALA A 549 -5.57 13.19 9.10
N GLY A 550 -5.41 12.74 10.34
CA GLY A 550 -5.41 11.32 10.68
C GLY A 550 -5.79 11.11 12.15
N ARG A 551 -6.28 9.89 12.44
CA ARG A 551 -6.74 9.50 13.77
C ARG A 551 -5.84 8.40 14.33
N PHE A 552 -5.27 8.61 15.51
CA PHE A 552 -4.62 7.56 16.29
C PHE A 552 -5.53 7.17 17.44
N VAL A 553 -6.08 5.96 17.37
CA VAL A 553 -7.03 5.43 18.36
C VAL A 553 -6.36 4.30 19.13
N ILE A 554 -6.28 4.45 20.45
CA ILE A 554 -5.98 3.35 21.37
C ILE A 554 -7.32 2.77 21.81
N ASN A 555 -7.50 1.46 21.64
CA ASN A 555 -8.74 0.76 21.95
C ASN A 555 -8.79 0.31 23.43
N ALA A 556 -9.95 -0.16 23.88
CA ALA A 556 -10.16 -0.60 25.26
C ALA A 556 -9.27 -1.81 25.67
N ASP A 557 -8.84 -2.62 24.70
CA ASP A 557 -7.90 -3.74 24.86
C ASP A 557 -6.42 -3.30 24.76
N LYS A 558 -6.16 -2.00 24.57
CA LYS A 558 -4.84 -1.38 24.32
C LYS A 558 -4.22 -1.74 22.96
N SER A 559 -5.01 -2.27 22.02
CA SER A 559 -4.65 -2.29 20.58
C SER A 559 -4.73 -0.89 19.97
N THR A 560 -4.29 -0.73 18.72
CA THR A 560 -4.40 0.53 17.97
C THR A 560 -5.05 0.33 16.61
N ASN A 561 -5.68 1.37 16.06
CA ASN A 561 -6.25 1.32 14.70
C ASN A 561 -5.19 1.14 13.58
N PHE A 562 -3.91 1.41 13.86
CA PHE A 562 -2.82 1.06 12.94
C PHE A 562 -2.55 -0.45 12.91
N ALA A 563 -2.80 -1.16 14.03
CA ALA A 563 -2.68 -2.61 14.10
C ALA A 563 -3.89 -3.36 13.49
N THR A 564 -5.06 -2.72 13.36
CA THR A 564 -6.23 -3.28 12.64
C THR A 564 -6.14 -3.09 11.13
N VAL A 565 -5.54 -1.98 10.67
CA VAL A 565 -5.30 -1.72 9.23
C VAL A 565 -4.21 -2.62 8.65
N LEU A 566 -3.16 -2.96 9.41
CA LEU A 566 -2.19 -3.96 8.98
C LEU A 566 -2.83 -5.35 9.01
N ARG A 567 -3.16 -5.93 7.83
CA ARG A 567 -3.47 -7.36 7.79
C ARG A 567 -2.21 -8.11 8.22
N ALA A 568 -2.32 -8.86 9.33
CA ALA A 568 -1.36 -9.91 9.60
C ALA A 568 -1.37 -10.85 8.39
N SER A 569 -0.28 -10.84 7.62
CA SER A 569 -0.19 -11.62 6.39
C SER A 569 -0.58 -13.06 6.70
N ALA A 570 -1.63 -13.53 6.03
CA ALA A 570 -2.13 -14.88 6.17
C ALA A 570 -1.12 -15.83 5.52
N ALA A 571 0.00 -16.05 6.20
CA ALA A 571 1.02 -16.99 5.83
C ALA A 571 0.32 -18.34 5.65
N THR A 572 0.24 -18.78 4.39
CA THR A 572 -0.34 -20.07 3.98
C THR A 572 0.11 -21.12 4.99
N PRO A 573 -0.80 -21.78 5.72
CA PRO A 573 -0.46 -22.48 6.95
C PRO A 573 0.60 -23.55 6.66
N ALA A 574 1.86 -23.20 6.99
CA ALA A 574 3.02 -23.97 6.58
C ALA A 574 2.89 -25.38 7.15
N SER A 575 2.76 -26.36 6.26
CA SER A 575 2.43 -27.74 6.59
C SER A 575 3.35 -28.25 7.70
N LYS A 576 2.79 -28.38 8.90
CA LYS A 576 3.47 -28.71 10.16
C LYS A 576 4.54 -29.80 9.92
N PRO A 577 5.84 -29.47 9.96
CA PRO A 577 6.88 -30.48 9.80
C PRO A 577 6.74 -31.54 10.89
N ALA A 578 6.80 -32.81 10.49
CA ALA A 578 6.88 -33.91 11.46
C ALA A 578 8.20 -33.81 12.25
N SER A 579 8.16 -34.29 13.50
CA SER A 579 9.28 -34.23 14.44
C SER A 579 10.52 -34.98 13.97
N GLY A 580 11.73 -34.44 14.16
CA GLY A 580 12.94 -35.24 13.89
C GLY A 580 14.32 -34.59 13.94
N GLY A 581 14.58 -33.53 14.73
CA GLY A 581 15.96 -33.08 14.94
C GLY A 581 16.13 -31.70 15.58
N PRO A 582 17.22 -31.45 16.34
CA PRO A 582 17.61 -30.09 16.71
C PRO A 582 17.98 -29.31 15.45
N PRO A 583 17.43 -28.10 15.22
CA PRO A 583 17.77 -27.33 14.03
C PRO A 583 19.24 -26.92 14.08
N ALA A 584 20.03 -27.45 13.15
CA ALA A 584 21.41 -27.02 12.97
C ALA A 584 21.42 -25.50 12.71
N LYS A 585 22.20 -24.75 13.49
CA LYS A 585 22.40 -23.30 13.30
C LYS A 585 23.29 -23.04 12.09
N THR A 586 22.83 -23.42 10.90
CA THR A 586 23.26 -22.78 9.66
C THR A 586 22.94 -21.29 9.81
N LYS A 587 23.98 -20.49 10.04
CA LYS A 587 23.91 -19.06 9.80
C LYS A 587 23.76 -18.90 8.29
N THR A 588 22.53 -18.92 7.79
CA THR A 588 22.22 -18.37 6.49
C THR A 588 22.77 -16.95 6.51
N GLY A 589 23.79 -16.69 5.68
CA GLY A 589 24.30 -15.32 5.55
C GLY A 589 23.12 -14.43 5.20
N ALA A 590 22.97 -13.32 5.92
CA ALA A 590 21.99 -12.31 5.51
C ALA A 590 22.24 -12.01 4.03
N PRO A 591 21.21 -12.00 3.15
CA PRO A 591 21.40 -11.72 1.74
C PRO A 591 22.27 -10.47 1.58
N ALA A 592 23.38 -10.60 0.84
CA ALA A 592 24.35 -9.53 0.73
C ALA A 592 23.62 -8.26 0.28
N ALA A 593 23.60 -7.25 1.15
CA ALA A 593 22.73 -6.10 0.96
C ALA A 593 23.09 -5.42 -0.37
N GLY A 594 22.16 -5.47 -1.33
CA GLY A 594 22.32 -4.78 -2.59
C GLY A 594 22.57 -3.28 -2.34
N PRO A 595 23.27 -2.58 -3.25
CA PRO A 595 23.54 -1.16 -3.09
C PRO A 595 22.23 -0.42 -2.83
N SER A 596 22.15 0.26 -1.68
CA SER A 596 20.93 0.97 -1.28
C SER A 596 20.68 2.09 -2.29
N PRO A 597 19.43 2.26 -2.79
CA PRO A 597 19.13 3.21 -3.85
C PRO A 597 19.49 4.63 -3.42
N ALA A 598 20.09 5.39 -4.34
CA ALA A 598 20.56 6.74 -4.07
C ALA A 598 19.39 7.72 -4.17
N TRP A 599 19.01 8.40 -3.09
CA TRP A 599 17.87 9.31 -3.11
C TRP A 599 18.16 10.67 -2.47
N SER A 600 17.43 11.70 -2.91
CA SER A 600 17.49 13.04 -2.32
C SER A 600 16.16 13.78 -2.42
N LEU A 601 15.89 14.62 -1.41
CA LEU A 601 14.69 15.45 -1.28
C LEU A 601 15.11 16.87 -0.90
N GLY A 602 14.89 17.82 -1.82
CA GLY A 602 15.24 19.23 -1.63
C GLY A 602 14.46 19.89 -0.49
N LYS A 603 13.13 19.80 -0.54
CA LYS A 603 12.22 20.36 0.46
C LYS A 603 10.95 19.52 0.65
N PHE A 604 10.61 19.19 1.89
CA PHE A 604 9.27 18.80 2.30
C PHE A 604 8.57 20.02 2.92
N THR A 605 7.28 20.18 2.66
CA THR A 605 6.42 21.22 3.23
C THR A 605 5.14 20.57 3.75
N LEU A 606 4.76 20.92 4.97
CA LEU A 606 3.50 20.54 5.60
C LEU A 606 2.69 21.82 5.81
N THR A 607 1.41 21.81 5.43
CA THR A 607 0.51 22.96 5.61
C THR A 607 -0.75 22.50 6.34
N ASN A 608 -1.03 23.12 7.49
CA ASN A 608 -2.28 23.00 8.24
C ASN A 608 -2.71 21.56 8.63
N GLY A 609 -1.74 20.73 9.05
CA GLY A 609 -2.02 19.37 9.53
C GLY A 609 -2.88 19.33 10.80
N SER A 610 -3.74 18.31 10.91
CA SER A 610 -4.68 18.14 12.02
C SER A 610 -4.82 16.67 12.45
N PHE A 611 -4.04 16.27 13.46
CA PHE A 611 -3.96 14.89 13.95
C PHE A 611 -4.69 14.74 15.28
N ALA A 612 -5.55 13.74 15.42
CA ALA A 612 -6.34 13.49 16.63
C ALA A 612 -5.90 12.20 17.32
N LEU A 613 -5.62 12.28 18.63
CA LEU A 613 -5.42 11.15 19.53
C LEU A 613 -6.74 10.86 20.27
N THR A 614 -7.11 9.59 20.39
CA THR A 614 -8.23 9.14 21.21
C THR A 614 -7.86 7.87 21.96
N ASP A 615 -7.78 7.93 23.28
CA ASP A 615 -7.51 6.77 24.13
C ASP A 615 -8.82 6.26 24.78
N ARG A 616 -9.31 5.14 24.26
CA ARG A 616 -10.50 4.40 24.75
C ARG A 616 -10.16 3.38 25.84
N SER A 617 -8.88 3.27 26.27
CA SER A 617 -8.44 2.37 27.35
C SER A 617 -8.64 2.94 28.76
N ILE A 618 -8.78 4.27 28.88
CA ILE A 618 -9.17 4.98 30.10
C ILE A 618 -10.65 5.39 30.00
N LYS A 619 -11.31 5.59 31.16
CA LYS A 619 -12.70 6.05 31.26
C LYS A 619 -12.81 7.29 32.17
N PRO A 620 -13.41 8.40 31.71
CA PRO A 620 -13.85 8.66 30.33
C PRO A 620 -12.67 8.64 29.35
N ALA A 621 -12.97 8.40 28.06
CA ALA A 621 -11.95 8.30 27.03
C ALA A 621 -11.25 9.65 26.81
N VAL A 622 -9.91 9.64 26.80
CA VAL A 622 -9.10 10.86 26.62
C VAL A 622 -9.05 11.22 25.14
N GLN A 623 -9.19 12.51 24.83
CA GLN A 623 -9.08 13.05 23.48
C GLN A 623 -8.20 14.29 23.51
N THR A 624 -7.31 14.43 22.52
CA THR A 624 -6.47 15.61 22.30
C THR A 624 -6.10 15.69 20.83
N ALA A 625 -5.97 16.91 20.28
CA ALA A 625 -5.65 17.14 18.87
C ALA A 625 -4.43 18.05 18.71
N LEU A 626 -3.61 17.75 17.71
CA LEU A 626 -2.55 18.61 17.20
C LEU A 626 -3.02 19.24 15.89
N ASN A 627 -3.43 20.51 15.95
CA ASN A 627 -4.00 21.27 14.83
C ASN A 627 -3.00 22.30 14.29
N GLN A 628 -3.28 22.79 13.07
CA GLN A 628 -2.50 23.81 12.37
C GLN A 628 -1.01 23.44 12.16
N LEU A 629 -0.66 22.14 12.24
CA LEU A 629 0.72 21.68 12.16
C LEU A 629 1.30 21.97 10.77
N SER A 630 2.23 22.90 10.71
CA SER A 630 2.83 23.39 9.47
C SER A 630 4.34 23.51 9.63
N GLY A 631 5.09 23.42 8.54
CA GLY A 631 6.56 23.43 8.62
C GLY A 631 7.25 22.85 7.40
N THR A 632 8.58 22.73 7.50
CA THR A 632 9.45 22.24 6.43
C THR A 632 10.56 21.33 6.92
N VAL A 633 11.02 20.44 6.03
CA VAL A 633 12.28 19.71 6.16
C VAL A 633 13.08 19.89 4.87
N THR A 634 14.35 20.28 4.95
CA THR A 634 15.14 20.63 3.75
C THR A 634 16.47 19.89 3.69
N GLY A 635 16.87 19.46 2.49
CA GLY A 635 18.20 18.91 2.22
C GLY A 635 18.44 17.49 2.76
N LEU A 636 17.48 16.57 2.59
CA LEU A 636 17.71 15.16 2.91
C LEU A 636 18.35 14.43 1.72
N SER A 637 19.42 13.67 1.95
CA SER A 637 20.09 12.87 0.92
C SER A 637 20.64 11.56 1.49
N SER A 638 20.48 10.45 0.78
CA SER A 638 21.06 9.17 1.19
C SER A 638 22.57 9.10 0.96
N ALA A 639 23.09 9.94 0.05
CA ALA A 639 24.50 10.04 -0.29
C ALA A 639 25.22 11.13 0.51
N ASP A 640 24.59 12.30 0.70
CA ASP A 640 25.08 13.33 1.60
C ASP A 640 24.44 13.18 2.99
N LEU A 641 25.23 12.67 3.93
CA LEU A 641 24.83 12.43 5.30
C LEU A 641 24.88 13.68 6.20
N GLN A 642 25.08 14.87 5.64
CA GLN A 642 24.77 16.10 6.36
C GLN A 642 23.31 16.08 6.85
N ARG A 643 23.08 16.76 7.98
CA ARG A 643 21.77 16.75 8.63
C ARG A 643 20.90 17.87 8.06
N GLY A 644 19.87 17.49 7.32
CA GLY A 644 18.89 18.42 6.76
C GLY A 644 18.10 19.12 7.86
N ASP A 645 17.84 20.41 7.69
CA ASP A 645 17.14 21.24 8.68
C ASP A 645 15.66 20.87 8.78
N VAL A 646 15.13 20.97 10.01
CA VAL A 646 13.74 20.69 10.38
C VAL A 646 13.19 21.88 11.16
N ASP A 647 12.01 22.35 10.76
CA ASP A 647 11.22 23.35 11.49
C ASP A 647 9.72 23.03 11.32
N PHE A 648 9.02 22.73 12.41
CA PHE A 648 7.57 22.59 12.46
C PHE A 648 6.98 23.38 13.62
N HIS A 649 5.80 23.97 13.40
CA HIS A 649 5.00 24.64 14.41
C HIS A 649 3.54 24.19 14.34
N GLY A 650 2.86 24.14 15.49
CA GLY A 650 1.44 23.75 15.56
C GLY A 650 0.81 24.13 16.90
N LYS A 651 -0.44 23.71 17.11
CA LYS A 651 -1.16 23.93 18.37
C LYS A 651 -1.79 22.64 18.89
N VAL A 652 -1.63 22.39 20.18
CA VAL A 652 -2.34 21.33 20.90
C VAL A 652 -3.65 21.89 21.45
N ASP A 653 -4.74 21.20 21.13
CA ASP A 653 -6.13 21.53 21.50
C ASP A 653 -6.51 22.99 21.21
N GLY A 654 -5.98 23.53 20.10
CA GLY A 654 -6.20 24.90 19.62
C GLY A 654 -5.54 26.02 20.44
N ILE A 655 -5.00 25.71 21.63
CA ILE A 655 -4.52 26.71 22.61
C ILE A 655 -2.99 26.70 22.74
N GLY A 656 -2.41 25.58 23.17
CA GLY A 656 -1.00 25.51 23.53
C GLY A 656 -0.10 25.37 22.31
N SER A 657 0.96 26.16 22.20
CA SER A 657 1.86 26.13 21.04
C SER A 657 2.90 25.02 21.16
N ILE A 658 3.22 24.35 20.05
CA ILE A 658 4.39 23.46 19.93
C ILE A 658 5.25 23.88 18.75
N ALA A 659 6.57 23.87 18.95
CA ALA A 659 7.59 24.04 17.93
C ALA A 659 8.60 22.88 18.01
N ILE A 660 9.00 22.34 16.86
CA ILE A 660 9.97 21.25 16.70
C ILE A 660 11.02 21.73 15.71
N THR A 661 12.21 22.07 16.20
CA THR A 661 13.33 22.52 15.37
C THR A 661 14.52 21.58 15.53
N GLY A 662 15.39 21.50 14.53
CA GLY A 662 16.61 20.70 14.63
C GLY A 662 17.17 20.27 13.29
N LYS A 663 17.95 19.18 13.30
CA LYS A 663 18.57 18.63 12.09
C LYS A 663 18.50 17.10 12.04
N LEU A 664 18.02 16.60 10.90
CA LEU A 664 17.69 15.20 10.64
C LEU A 664 18.67 14.60 9.62
N ASN A 665 19.36 13.51 9.99
CA ASN A 665 20.11 12.72 9.02
C ASN A 665 19.15 11.82 8.21
N ALA A 666 19.31 11.79 6.89
CA ALA A 666 18.44 11.03 5.97
C ALA A 666 18.30 9.53 6.29
N ARG A 667 19.27 8.91 6.98
CA ARG A 667 19.16 7.50 7.39
C ARG A 667 18.07 7.27 8.44
N ALA A 668 17.64 8.31 9.17
CA ALA A 668 16.58 8.21 10.18
C ALA A 668 15.18 7.96 9.58
N VAL A 669 14.95 8.35 8.32
CA VAL A 669 13.73 8.03 7.56
C VAL A 669 13.89 6.76 6.72
N THR A 670 14.87 5.91 7.06
CA THR A 670 15.07 4.57 6.48
C THR A 670 15.24 3.53 7.59
N PRO A 671 15.10 2.22 7.31
CA PRO A 671 15.34 1.16 8.30
C PRO A 671 16.81 1.00 8.78
N ALA A 672 17.69 1.97 8.53
CA ALA A 672 19.11 1.90 8.85
C ALA A 672 19.36 2.15 10.35
N PRO A 673 20.03 1.24 11.10
CA PRO A 673 20.05 1.29 12.56
C PRO A 673 20.59 2.57 13.21
N ASN A 674 21.57 3.24 12.59
CA ASN A 674 22.51 4.13 13.29
C ASN A 674 22.41 5.62 12.88
N ALA A 675 21.23 6.12 12.55
CA ALA A 675 21.05 7.53 12.19
C ALA A 675 21.35 8.48 13.37
N ALA A 676 21.97 9.64 13.07
CA ALA A 676 22.25 10.70 14.04
C ALA A 676 21.29 11.87 13.84
N THR A 677 20.57 12.26 14.90
CA THR A 677 19.43 13.19 14.83
C THR A 677 19.43 14.10 16.05
N ASP A 678 19.32 15.40 15.84
CA ASP A 678 19.29 16.40 16.92
C ASP A 678 17.99 17.19 16.83
N PHE A 679 17.21 17.21 17.91
CA PHE A 679 15.93 17.91 17.99
C PHE A 679 15.80 18.75 19.27
N VAL A 680 15.21 19.92 19.09
CA VAL A 680 14.65 20.76 20.16
C VAL A 680 13.14 20.76 19.99
N ILE A 681 12.42 20.35 21.03
CA ILE A 681 10.96 20.47 21.11
C ILE A 681 10.66 21.49 22.21
N ASP A 682 9.98 22.55 21.84
CA ASP A 682 9.50 23.61 22.72
C ASP A 682 7.97 23.58 22.66
N ALA A 683 7.32 23.27 23.78
CA ALA A 683 5.86 23.26 23.87
C ALA A 683 5.43 24.10 25.07
N ARG A 684 4.47 25.02 24.88
CA ARG A 684 4.11 26.04 25.88
C ARG A 684 2.60 26.12 26.07
N SER A 685 2.18 26.31 27.32
CA SER A 685 0.78 26.51 27.69
C SER A 685 -0.17 25.41 27.17
N ILE A 686 0.31 24.16 27.11
CA ILE A 686 -0.49 22.99 26.75
C ILE A 686 -1.51 22.76 27.87
N ASP A 687 -2.82 22.79 27.58
CA ASP A 687 -3.84 22.52 28.60
C ASP A 687 -3.77 21.06 29.06
N LEU A 688 -3.75 20.85 30.38
CA LEU A 688 -3.74 19.52 30.98
C LEU A 688 -5.15 19.01 31.32
N SER A 689 -6.17 19.85 31.19
CA SER A 689 -7.58 19.51 31.48
C SER A 689 -8.08 18.28 30.70
N PRO A 690 -7.77 18.10 29.39
CA PRO A 690 -8.12 16.87 28.67
C PRO A 690 -7.48 15.60 29.24
N LEU A 691 -6.35 15.72 29.95
CA LEU A 691 -5.60 14.62 30.57
C LEU A 691 -6.06 14.31 32.00
N SER A 692 -7.05 15.04 32.53
CA SER A 692 -7.65 14.80 33.86
C SER A 692 -8.02 13.32 34.12
N PRO A 693 -8.55 12.53 33.14
CA PRO A 693 -8.84 11.10 33.36
C PRO A 693 -7.60 10.25 33.67
N TYR A 694 -6.42 10.55 33.11
CA TYR A 694 -5.17 9.86 33.49
C TYR A 694 -4.74 10.21 34.92
N ILE A 695 -4.94 11.47 35.34
CA ILE A 695 -4.59 11.95 36.67
C ILE A 695 -5.55 11.35 37.71
N GLY A 696 -6.85 11.23 37.39
CA GLY A 696 -7.81 10.45 38.18
C GLY A 696 -7.40 8.98 38.29
N ALA A 697 -7.10 8.33 37.16
CA ALA A 697 -6.71 6.92 37.12
C ALA A 697 -5.46 6.62 37.99
N TYR A 698 -4.40 7.41 37.89
CA TYR A 698 -3.09 7.08 38.48
C TYR A 698 -2.68 7.89 39.71
N ALA A 699 -3.15 9.14 39.84
CA ALA A 699 -2.86 9.97 41.01
C ALA A 699 -3.99 9.95 42.06
N GLY A 700 -5.19 9.46 41.73
CA GLY A 700 -6.33 9.40 42.63
C GLY A 700 -7.05 10.74 42.84
N TYR A 701 -6.83 11.72 41.96
CA TYR A 701 -7.48 13.04 41.99
C TYR A 701 -7.81 13.53 40.59
N GLU A 702 -8.92 14.26 40.44
CA GLU A 702 -9.19 15.01 39.22
C GLU A 702 -8.21 16.19 39.09
N LEU A 703 -7.93 16.65 37.87
CA LEU A 703 -7.29 17.95 37.67
C LEU A 703 -8.37 19.05 37.61
N ALA A 704 -8.25 20.07 38.47
CA ALA A 704 -9.13 21.22 38.44
C ALA A 704 -8.62 22.32 37.49
N ARG A 705 -7.29 22.49 37.40
CA ARG A 705 -6.61 23.39 36.45
C ARG A 705 -5.12 23.06 36.38
N GLY A 706 -4.52 23.24 35.20
CA GLY A 706 -3.07 23.32 35.03
C GLY A 706 -2.69 23.38 33.56
N SER A 707 -1.54 23.98 33.24
CA SER A 707 -0.94 23.87 31.91
C SER A 707 0.48 23.35 31.98
N LEU A 708 0.94 22.74 30.90
CA LEU A 708 2.30 22.23 30.74
C LEU A 708 3.11 23.14 29.80
N THR A 709 4.33 23.44 30.22
CA THR A 709 5.43 23.90 29.36
C THR A 709 6.54 22.85 29.40
N LEU A 710 7.09 22.49 28.25
CA LEU A 710 8.01 21.37 28.06
C LEU A 710 9.14 21.79 27.12
N ASP A 711 10.35 21.82 27.66
CA ASP A 711 11.59 22.08 26.92
C ASP A 711 12.39 20.78 26.79
N VAL A 712 12.46 20.21 25.59
CA VAL A 712 13.25 19.01 25.28
C VAL A 712 14.40 19.38 24.35
N LYS A 713 15.63 19.01 24.74
CA LYS A 713 16.84 19.12 23.91
C LYS A 713 17.46 17.73 23.82
N SER A 714 17.25 17.06 22.69
CA SER A 714 17.57 15.65 22.48
C SER A 714 18.62 15.46 21.39
N HIS A 715 19.69 14.76 21.74
CA HIS A 715 20.70 14.24 20.81
C HIS A 715 20.56 12.71 20.74
N LEU A 716 20.30 12.18 19.54
CA LEU A 716 20.26 10.75 19.26
C LEU A 716 21.42 10.41 18.31
N ALA A 717 22.34 9.56 18.74
CA ALA A 717 23.44 9.09 17.89
C ALA A 717 23.79 7.64 18.22
N GLN A 718 24.06 6.82 17.18
CA GLN A 718 24.41 5.39 17.35
C GLN A 718 23.41 4.63 18.26
N ARG A 719 22.11 4.94 18.13
CA ARG A 719 21.00 4.39 18.93
C ARG A 719 21.06 4.73 20.44
N LYS A 720 21.99 5.59 20.87
CA LYS A 720 22.02 6.18 22.20
C LYS A 720 21.31 7.52 22.18
N ILE A 721 20.35 7.70 23.07
CA ILE A 721 19.70 8.99 23.33
C ILE A 721 20.37 9.66 24.52
N ASP A 722 20.62 10.96 24.38
CA ASP A 722 20.97 11.87 25.45
C ASP A 722 20.03 13.08 25.35
N SER A 723 19.06 13.17 26.25
CA SER A 723 18.03 14.21 26.26
C SER A 723 17.96 14.92 27.60
N ALA A 724 18.09 16.24 27.57
CA ALA A 724 17.69 17.12 28.66
C ALA A 724 16.23 17.51 28.45
N ASN A 725 15.37 17.18 29.42
CA ASN A 725 13.93 17.47 29.36
C ASN A 725 13.57 18.24 30.63
N VAL A 726 13.11 19.48 30.49
CA VAL A 726 12.60 20.32 31.59
C VAL A 726 11.08 20.37 31.47
N ILE A 727 10.38 20.00 32.53
CA ILE A 727 8.92 19.91 32.57
C ILE A 727 8.42 20.94 33.58
N THR A 728 7.70 21.97 33.11
CA THR A 728 7.12 23.01 33.97
C THR A 728 5.60 22.92 33.96
N LEU A 729 5.00 22.60 35.10
CA LEU A 729 3.54 22.57 35.28
C LEU A 729 3.09 23.91 35.90
N ASN A 730 2.46 24.78 35.11
CA ASN A 730 1.99 26.08 35.57
C ASN A 730 0.60 25.97 36.21
N GLN A 731 0.41 26.62 37.37
CA GLN A 731 -0.85 26.70 38.12
C GLN A 731 -1.50 25.33 38.48
N PHE A 732 -0.72 24.25 38.45
CA PHE A 732 -1.20 22.88 38.63
C PHE A 732 -1.95 22.70 39.96
N THR A 733 -3.22 22.32 39.88
CA THR A 733 -4.15 22.29 41.01
C THR A 733 -5.05 21.05 40.92
N LEU A 734 -4.92 20.16 41.91
CA LEU A 734 -5.74 18.95 42.04
C LEU A 734 -7.14 19.30 42.59
N GLY A 735 -8.17 18.69 42.01
CA GLY A 735 -9.57 18.79 42.43
C GLY A 735 -9.95 17.72 43.44
N GLN A 736 -11.13 17.11 43.23
CA GLN A 736 -11.66 16.09 44.12
C GLN A 736 -10.88 14.77 44.03
N ALA A 737 -10.98 13.95 45.09
CA ALA A 737 -10.44 12.60 45.08
C ALA A 737 -11.30 11.69 44.19
N THR A 738 -10.67 10.74 43.50
CA THR A 738 -11.34 9.77 42.62
C THR A 738 -11.19 8.36 43.17
N ASN A 739 -12.21 7.53 42.99
CA ASN A 739 -12.25 6.15 43.48
C ASN A 739 -11.51 5.17 42.54
N SER A 740 -10.34 5.55 42.02
CA SER A 740 -9.57 4.70 41.11
C SER A 740 -8.82 3.59 41.88
N PRO A 741 -8.93 2.31 41.48
CA PRO A 741 -8.15 1.22 42.07
C PRO A 741 -6.68 1.20 41.60
N GLU A 742 -6.35 1.91 40.51
CA GLU A 742 -4.97 2.05 40.00
C GLU A 742 -4.22 3.26 40.60
N ALA A 743 -4.86 4.02 41.51
CA ALA A 743 -4.28 5.21 42.12
C ALA A 743 -3.10 4.91 43.06
N THR A 744 -2.10 5.79 43.05
CA THR A 744 -0.97 5.73 43.99
C THR A 744 -1.40 5.96 45.43
N LYS A 745 -0.71 5.29 46.37
CA LYS A 745 -0.87 5.47 47.82
C LYS A 745 0.00 6.60 48.40
N LEU A 746 0.79 7.29 47.56
CA LEU A 746 1.61 8.42 47.97
C LEU A 746 0.74 9.66 48.22
N PRO A 747 1.09 10.55 49.17
CA PRO A 747 0.35 11.78 49.47
C PRO A 747 0.57 12.85 48.38
N VAL A 748 -0.06 12.67 47.21
CA VAL A 748 0.18 13.50 46.01
C VAL A 748 -0.06 15.00 46.29
N ARG A 749 -1.09 15.36 47.07
CA ARG A 749 -1.38 16.75 47.45
C ARG A 749 -0.21 17.43 48.19
N LEU A 750 0.39 16.76 49.18
CA LEU A 750 1.56 17.27 49.91
C LEU A 750 2.78 17.38 49.00
N GLY A 751 3.00 16.39 48.14
CA GLY A 751 4.08 16.43 47.14
C GLY A 751 3.93 17.59 46.14
N VAL A 752 2.72 17.86 45.67
CA VAL A 752 2.39 19.03 44.84
C VAL A 752 2.66 20.33 45.60
N ALA A 753 2.23 20.45 46.87
CA ALA A 753 2.43 21.65 47.68
C ALA A 753 3.92 21.93 48.01
N LEU A 754 4.73 20.89 48.21
CA LEU A 754 6.18 21.01 48.44
C LEU A 754 6.94 21.44 47.18
N LEU A 755 6.52 20.95 46.01
CA LEU A 755 7.18 21.28 44.74
C LEU A 755 6.77 22.66 44.20
N LYS A 756 5.50 23.07 44.41
CA LYS A 756 4.89 24.27 43.82
C LYS A 756 5.41 25.58 44.41
N ASP A 757 6.01 26.42 43.57
CA ASP A 757 6.58 27.72 43.97
C ASP A 757 5.55 28.84 44.18
N ILE A 758 6.04 30.07 44.38
CA ILE A 758 5.24 31.26 44.66
C ILE A 758 4.38 31.71 43.47
N ASP A 759 4.85 31.51 42.24
CA ASP A 759 4.13 31.79 41.00
C ASP A 759 3.15 30.65 40.63
N GLY A 760 3.19 29.56 41.41
CA GLY A 760 2.33 28.40 41.26
C GLY A 760 2.85 27.36 40.26
N ASN A 761 4.14 27.39 39.94
CA ASN A 761 4.78 26.47 39.00
C ASN A 761 5.44 25.28 39.71
N ILE A 762 5.53 24.15 39.02
CA ILE A 762 6.33 22.98 39.41
C ILE A 762 7.30 22.68 38.27
N VAL A 763 8.60 22.89 38.50
CA VAL A 763 9.67 22.56 37.54
C VAL A 763 10.26 21.19 37.90
N ILE A 764 10.40 20.32 36.90
CA ILE A 764 10.95 18.96 37.04
C ILE A 764 11.98 18.72 35.93
N ASP A 765 13.25 18.64 36.31
CA ASP A 765 14.33 18.20 35.43
C ASP A 765 14.34 16.67 35.31
N VAL A 766 14.19 16.17 34.09
CA VAL A 766 14.17 14.72 33.79
C VAL A 766 15.25 14.41 32.76
N PRO A 767 16.53 14.22 33.16
CA PRO A 767 17.58 13.79 32.24
C PRO A 767 17.33 12.34 31.79
N VAL A 768 17.28 12.11 30.47
CA VAL A 768 17.04 10.81 29.86
C VAL A 768 18.27 10.43 29.01
N LYS A 769 19.11 9.55 29.56
CA LYS A 769 20.27 8.97 28.86
C LYS A 769 20.15 7.44 28.79
N GLY A 770 20.41 6.84 27.63
CA GLY A 770 20.38 5.38 27.48
C GLY A 770 20.47 4.89 26.03
N SER A 771 20.35 3.57 25.83
CA SER A 771 20.33 2.95 24.50
C SER A 771 18.92 2.50 24.13
N LEU A 772 18.51 2.74 22.88
CA LEU A 772 17.25 2.25 22.30
C LEU A 772 17.26 0.73 22.04
N ASP A 773 18.42 0.06 22.20
CA ASP A 773 18.56 -1.40 22.09
C ASP A 773 18.39 -2.15 23.42
N ASP A 774 18.36 -1.45 24.56
CA ASP A 774 18.10 -2.10 25.84
C ASP A 774 16.57 -2.29 26.03
N PRO A 775 16.04 -3.53 26.08
CA PRO A 775 14.60 -3.76 26.32
C PRO A 775 14.14 -3.28 27.71
N ASN A 776 15.07 -2.99 28.63
CA ASN A 776 14.77 -2.37 29.91
C ASN A 776 14.62 -0.84 29.80
N PHE A 777 15.27 -0.21 28.83
CA PHE A 777 15.16 1.22 28.58
C PHE A 777 13.77 1.58 28.04
N LYS A 778 12.95 2.20 28.90
CA LYS A 778 11.64 2.77 28.53
C LYS A 778 11.54 4.15 29.15
N ILE A 779 11.38 5.18 28.33
CA ILE A 779 11.37 6.60 28.76
C ILE A 779 10.36 6.80 29.90
N GLY A 780 9.14 6.28 29.77
CA GLY A 780 8.12 6.34 30.83
C GLY A 780 8.56 5.74 32.19
N ARG A 781 9.42 4.72 32.22
CA ARG A 781 10.00 4.19 33.48
C ARG A 781 11.05 5.12 34.08
N VAL A 782 11.73 5.93 33.28
CA VAL A 782 12.67 6.96 33.75
C VAL A 782 11.90 8.13 34.35
N VAL A 783 10.93 8.68 33.61
CA VAL A 783 10.06 9.79 34.06
C VAL A 783 9.30 9.40 35.34
N LEU A 784 8.64 8.24 35.34
CA LEU A 784 7.91 7.74 36.52
C LEU A 784 8.83 7.57 37.73
N ARG A 785 10.06 7.08 37.55
CA ARG A 785 11.03 6.94 38.65
C ARG A 785 11.42 8.30 39.25
N VAL A 786 11.61 9.34 38.42
CA VAL A 786 11.90 10.69 38.92
C VAL A 786 10.72 11.23 39.73
N ILE A 787 9.50 11.16 39.18
CA ILE A 787 8.27 11.63 39.87
C ILE A 787 8.01 10.84 41.16
N VAL A 788 8.11 9.51 41.14
CA VAL A 788 7.93 8.67 42.34
C VAL A 788 9.01 8.95 43.38
N ASN A 789 10.27 9.17 42.98
CA ASN A 789 11.33 9.52 43.93
C ASN A 789 11.10 10.89 44.58
N LEU A 790 10.64 11.89 43.82
CA LEU A 790 10.27 13.21 44.33
C LEU A 790 9.11 13.11 45.33
N LEU A 791 8.01 12.46 44.94
CA LEU A 791 6.82 12.27 45.80
C LEU A 791 7.13 11.40 47.04
N THR A 792 8.00 10.39 46.93
CA THR A 792 8.37 9.54 48.08
C THR A 792 9.27 10.28 49.05
N LYS A 793 10.23 11.08 48.59
CA LYS A 793 11.03 11.96 49.46
C LYS A 793 10.14 12.98 50.16
N ALA A 794 9.25 13.64 49.41
CA ALA A 794 8.25 14.57 49.94
C ALA A 794 7.33 13.93 51.00
N ALA A 795 6.98 12.66 50.85
CA ALA A 795 6.12 11.92 51.78
C ALA A 795 6.83 11.46 53.06
N VAL A 796 8.07 11.01 52.96
CA VAL A 796 8.82 10.38 54.08
C VAL A 796 9.66 11.40 54.85
N SER A 797 10.14 12.45 54.19
CA SER A 797 11.13 13.39 54.72
C SER A 797 10.95 14.79 54.05
N PRO A 798 9.80 15.47 54.30
CA PRO A 798 9.49 16.76 53.69
C PRO A 798 10.46 17.87 54.11
N PHE A 799 10.99 17.78 55.34
CA PHE A 799 11.93 18.75 55.89
C PHE A 799 13.34 18.63 55.29
N SER A 800 13.82 17.41 55.01
CA SER A 800 15.08 17.21 54.28
C SER A 800 15.02 17.75 52.84
N LEU A 801 13.86 17.64 52.18
CA LEU A 801 13.62 18.29 50.88
C LEU A 801 13.80 19.81 50.97
N ILE A 802 13.23 20.45 52.00
CA ILE A 802 13.39 21.88 52.27
C ILE A 802 14.86 22.23 52.58
N GLY A 803 15.52 21.49 53.47
CA GLY A 803 16.92 21.74 53.84
C GLY A 803 17.90 21.61 52.67
N ALA A 804 17.61 20.71 51.72
CA ALA A 804 18.37 20.57 50.48
C ALA A 804 18.15 21.73 49.48
N MET A 805 16.99 22.40 49.52
CA MET A 805 16.65 23.51 48.62
C MET A 805 17.02 24.90 49.16
N PHE A 806 16.89 25.11 50.47
CA PHE A 806 17.06 26.44 51.11
C PHE A 806 18.31 26.55 52.00
N GLY A 807 19.03 25.44 52.21
CA GLY A 807 20.31 25.39 52.90
C GLY A 807 20.21 25.02 54.38
N GLY A 808 20.71 23.83 54.72
CA GLY A 808 20.94 23.38 56.10
C GLY A 808 19.75 22.70 56.78
N GLY A 809 20.00 22.16 57.97
CA GLY A 809 19.00 21.57 58.88
C GLY A 809 18.47 20.18 58.53
N GLY A 810 18.22 19.86 57.26
CA GLY A 810 17.72 18.53 56.87
C GLY A 810 16.42 18.14 57.58
N ASP A 811 16.32 16.91 58.11
CA ASP A 811 15.20 16.48 58.96
C ASP A 811 15.19 17.15 60.35
N GLU A 812 16.28 17.80 60.78
CA GLU A 812 16.26 18.59 62.02
C GLU A 812 15.42 19.87 61.91
N LEU A 813 15.01 20.28 60.69
CA LEU A 813 14.00 21.33 60.52
C LEU A 813 12.59 20.87 60.97
N ALA A 814 12.39 19.59 61.26
CA ALA A 814 11.13 19.05 61.79
C ALA A 814 10.94 19.30 63.29
N TYR A 815 11.94 19.87 63.98
CA TYR A 815 11.83 20.26 65.39
C TYR A 815 12.69 21.47 65.71
N GLN A 816 12.47 22.01 66.91
CA GLN A 816 13.12 23.20 67.42
C GLN A 816 13.46 22.96 68.89
N GLU A 817 14.74 23.02 69.27
CA GLU A 817 15.21 22.75 70.63
C GLU A 817 15.18 23.98 71.56
N PHE A 818 14.99 23.73 72.85
CA PHE A 818 14.92 24.74 73.91
C PHE A 818 15.82 24.31 75.08
N ALA A 819 16.32 25.27 75.86
CA ALA A 819 16.87 24.98 77.17
C ALA A 819 15.75 24.59 78.14
N PRO A 820 16.01 23.72 79.14
CA PRO A 820 15.02 23.38 80.16
C PRO A 820 14.47 24.62 80.88
N GLY A 821 13.15 24.68 81.07
CA GLY A 821 12.42 25.83 81.63
C GLY A 821 12.30 27.06 80.72
N GLU A 822 13.08 27.14 79.63
CA GLU A 822 13.09 28.34 78.78
C GLU A 822 12.03 28.32 77.68
N VAL A 823 11.43 29.49 77.45
CA VAL A 823 10.47 29.74 76.35
C VAL A 823 11.14 30.17 75.04
N ASN A 824 12.44 30.48 75.07
CA ASN A 824 13.21 30.89 73.89
C ASN A 824 14.02 29.72 73.31
N PRO A 825 14.07 29.57 71.97
CA PRO A 825 14.84 28.53 71.31
C PRO A 825 16.36 28.70 71.54
N LEU A 826 17.12 27.60 71.47
CA LEU A 826 18.58 27.65 71.62
C LEU A 826 19.23 28.51 70.50
N PRO A 827 20.29 29.30 70.79
CA PRO A 827 20.90 30.20 69.80
C PRO A 827 21.38 29.54 68.50
N ALA A 828 21.78 28.27 68.55
CA ALA A 828 22.18 27.48 67.38
C ALA A 828 21.05 27.27 66.36
N GLU A 829 19.80 27.35 66.82
CA GLU A 829 18.61 26.96 66.07
C GLU A 829 18.01 28.11 65.25
N ALA A 830 18.44 29.36 65.47
CA ALA A 830 18.00 30.52 64.71
C ALA A 830 18.19 30.34 63.19
N ALA A 831 19.22 29.59 62.78
CA ALA A 831 19.44 29.20 61.39
C ALA A 831 18.35 28.26 60.84
N LYS A 832 17.82 27.33 61.65
CA LYS A 832 16.72 26.43 61.28
C LYS A 832 15.44 27.22 61.05
N ILE A 833 15.10 28.14 61.95
CA ILE A 833 13.95 29.05 61.82
C ILE A 833 14.08 29.92 60.57
N GLU A 834 15.27 30.47 60.28
CA GLU A 834 15.50 31.27 59.07
C GLU A 834 15.35 30.46 57.77
N THR A 835 15.83 29.21 57.73
CA THR A 835 15.64 28.31 56.57
C THR A 835 14.17 27.89 56.40
N LEU A 836 13.45 27.60 57.49
CA LEU A 836 12.00 27.36 57.48
C LEU A 836 11.21 28.58 56.97
N ARG A 837 11.55 29.78 57.44
CA ARG A 837 10.95 31.05 57.04
C ARG A 837 11.14 31.33 55.54
N LYS A 838 12.35 31.11 55.01
CA LYS A 838 12.62 31.17 53.56
C LYS A 838 11.77 30.19 52.77
N ALA A 839 11.70 28.93 53.23
CA ALA A 839 10.96 27.87 52.57
C ALA A 839 9.45 28.14 52.54
N LEU A 840 8.84 28.47 53.67
CA LEU A 840 7.40 28.76 53.79
C LEU A 840 6.99 30.01 53.00
N LYS A 841 7.89 30.98 52.83
CA LYS A 841 7.67 32.15 51.96
C LYS A 841 7.76 31.78 50.47
N ALA A 842 8.71 30.93 50.09
CA ALA A 842 8.88 30.44 48.72
C ALA A 842 7.93 29.29 48.32
N ARG A 843 7.13 28.78 49.26
CA ARG A 843 6.15 27.69 49.08
C ARG A 843 4.82 28.08 49.75
N PRO A 844 4.01 28.96 49.14
CA PRO A 844 2.78 29.46 49.76
C PRO A 844 1.70 28.38 49.95
N ALA A 845 1.76 27.29 49.20
CA ALA A 845 0.81 26.17 49.29
C ALA A 845 0.96 25.29 50.54
N LEU A 846 2.05 25.43 51.30
CA LEU A 846 2.31 24.64 52.51
C LEU A 846 1.68 25.28 53.75
N ASN A 847 1.11 24.44 54.61
CA ASN A 847 0.72 24.78 55.97
C ASN A 847 1.68 24.13 56.96
N LEU A 848 1.82 24.74 58.15
CA LEU A 848 2.68 24.23 59.22
C LEU A 848 1.87 24.03 60.50
N ASP A 849 1.76 22.79 60.95
CA ASP A 849 1.39 22.45 62.32
C ASP A 849 2.60 22.70 63.23
N ILE A 850 2.37 23.38 64.35
CA ILE A 850 3.35 23.70 65.38
C ILE A 850 2.88 23.07 66.69
N THR A 851 3.61 22.09 67.20
CA THR A 851 3.24 21.28 68.38
C THR A 851 4.20 21.54 69.53
N GLY A 852 3.70 22.05 70.66
CA GLY A 852 4.49 22.24 71.87
C GLY A 852 4.88 20.92 72.56
N SER A 853 6.06 20.85 73.15
CA SER A 853 6.51 19.74 73.99
C SER A 853 7.42 20.21 75.15
N PHE A 854 7.56 19.35 76.16
CA PHE A 854 8.37 19.55 77.36
C PHE A 854 9.14 18.26 77.73
N ASP A 855 10.18 18.39 78.55
CA ASP A 855 10.82 17.27 79.24
C ASP A 855 10.31 17.23 80.69
N ALA A 856 9.56 16.18 81.05
CA ALA A 856 8.86 16.13 82.33
C ALA A 856 9.79 16.14 83.57
N ALA A 857 11.08 15.82 83.42
CA ALA A 857 12.04 15.91 84.51
C ALA A 857 12.84 17.22 84.44
N ALA A 858 13.45 17.50 83.28
CA ALA A 858 14.36 18.63 83.13
C ALA A 858 13.63 19.98 83.16
N ASP A 859 12.45 20.10 82.52
CA ASP A 859 11.67 21.33 82.59
C ASP A 859 11.08 21.55 83.98
N GLN A 860 10.70 20.49 84.70
CA GLN A 860 10.14 20.61 86.06
C GLN A 860 11.19 21.17 87.04
N ASP A 861 12.42 20.64 87.02
CA ASP A 861 13.51 21.13 87.87
C ASP A 861 14.01 22.52 87.46
N ALA A 862 13.97 22.86 86.17
CA ALA A 862 14.29 24.21 85.70
C ALA A 862 13.22 25.24 86.10
N LEU A 863 11.92 24.91 85.96
CA LEU A 863 10.82 25.76 86.42
C LEU A 863 10.88 25.98 87.94
N ARG A 864 11.19 24.95 88.73
CA ARG A 864 11.47 25.10 90.19
C ARG A 864 12.59 26.11 90.45
N GLN A 865 13.70 26.02 89.72
CA GLN A 865 14.83 26.95 89.87
C GLN A 865 14.48 28.38 89.43
N GLN A 866 13.69 28.56 88.37
CA GLN A 866 13.18 29.86 87.93
C GLN A 866 12.19 30.44 88.97
N GLN A 867 11.23 29.66 89.46
CA GLN A 867 10.28 30.07 90.52
C GLN A 867 11.00 30.50 91.80
N LEU A 868 12.01 29.75 92.25
CA LEU A 868 12.86 30.14 93.39
C LEU A 868 13.60 31.47 93.10
N THR A 869 14.11 31.65 91.89
CA THR A 869 14.75 32.92 91.47
C THR A 869 13.75 34.08 91.45
N GLY A 870 12.49 33.83 91.08
CA GLY A 870 11.40 34.79 91.20
C GLY A 870 11.14 35.19 92.66
N GLN A 871 11.04 34.23 93.57
CA GLN A 871 10.88 34.50 95.01
C GLN A 871 12.08 35.29 95.60
N LEU A 872 13.30 34.95 95.18
CA LEU A 872 14.53 35.68 95.54
C LEU A 872 14.50 37.13 95.01
N ARG A 873 14.06 37.36 93.77
CA ARG A 873 13.89 38.70 93.19
C ARG A 873 12.78 39.51 93.87
N VAL A 874 11.67 38.86 94.25
CA VAL A 874 10.58 39.52 95.00
C VAL A 874 11.08 39.94 96.38
N LYS A 875 11.75 39.07 97.14
CA LYS A 875 12.35 39.45 98.44
C LYS A 875 13.41 40.56 98.29
N LEU A 876 14.25 40.51 97.25
CA LEU A 876 15.22 41.58 96.95
C LEU A 876 14.54 42.90 96.56
N TRP A 877 13.41 42.85 95.85
CA TRP A 877 12.59 44.01 95.54
C TRP A 877 11.91 44.58 96.78
N GLU A 878 11.37 43.73 97.66
CA GLU A 878 10.79 44.16 98.94
C GLU A 878 11.83 44.89 99.80
N GLU A 879 13.05 44.35 99.92
CA GLU A 879 14.17 45.01 100.59
C GLU A 879 14.54 46.36 99.94
N ARG A 880 14.74 46.39 98.61
CA ARG A 880 15.21 47.60 97.90
C ARG A 880 14.12 48.67 97.78
N ARG A 881 12.86 48.29 97.56
CA ARG A 881 11.70 49.21 97.46
C ARG A 881 11.39 49.92 98.78
N VAL A 882 11.72 49.32 99.93
CA VAL A 882 11.66 49.99 101.24
C VAL A 882 12.71 51.10 101.38
N GLN A 883 13.78 51.07 100.56
CA GLN A 883 14.83 52.09 100.55
C GLN A 883 14.66 53.11 99.41
N ASP A 884 14.24 52.66 98.22
CA ASP A 884 13.91 53.50 97.06
C ASP A 884 12.56 53.08 96.43
N PRO A 885 11.49 53.89 96.58
CA PRO A 885 10.18 53.62 95.97
C PRO A 885 10.18 53.52 94.44
N ALA A 886 11.22 54.00 93.74
CA ALA A 886 11.39 53.88 92.30
C ALA A 886 12.09 52.58 91.84
N THR A 887 12.41 51.67 92.77
CA THR A 887 13.04 50.38 92.45
C THR A 887 12.24 49.61 91.39
N LEU A 888 12.92 49.24 90.30
CA LEU A 888 12.40 48.43 89.19
C LEU A 888 11.62 47.20 89.71
N PRO A 889 10.52 46.79 89.04
CA PRO A 889 9.69 45.67 89.50
C PRO A 889 10.48 44.34 89.53
N PRO A 890 10.05 43.35 90.33
CA PRO A 890 10.85 42.16 90.64
C PRO A 890 11.45 41.44 89.43
N GLU A 891 10.72 41.37 88.31
CA GLU A 891 11.14 40.66 87.09
C GLU A 891 12.40 41.28 86.47
N GLN A 892 12.64 42.57 86.71
CA GLN A 892 13.72 43.37 86.11
C GLN A 892 14.96 43.53 87.02
N ILE A 893 14.96 42.93 88.22
CA ILE A 893 16.08 43.04 89.16
C ILE A 893 17.09 41.90 88.94
N GLU A 894 18.32 42.27 88.58
CA GLU A 894 19.45 41.35 88.65
C GLU A 894 19.83 41.07 90.11
N LEU A 895 19.80 39.79 90.48
CA LEU A 895 20.38 39.27 91.71
C LEU A 895 21.90 39.33 91.58
N SER A 896 22.58 40.11 92.43
CA SER A 896 24.03 40.01 92.54
C SER A 896 24.40 38.68 93.20
N PRO A 897 25.57 38.07 92.92
CA PRO A 897 25.98 36.82 93.58
C PRO A 897 26.05 36.92 95.12
N GLN A 898 26.23 38.14 95.65
CA GLN A 898 26.23 38.41 97.10
C GLN A 898 24.79 38.52 97.66
N ASP A 899 23.88 39.19 96.95
CA ASP A 899 22.46 39.21 97.30
C ASP A 899 21.84 37.82 97.21
N GLU A 900 22.14 37.07 96.15
CA GLU A 900 21.67 35.69 95.99
C GLU A 900 22.17 34.80 97.13
N ALA A 901 23.48 34.85 97.45
CA ALA A 901 24.03 34.06 98.55
C ALA A 901 23.34 34.36 99.89
N ARG A 902 23.10 35.65 100.16
CA ARG A 902 22.41 36.15 101.37
C ARG A 902 20.95 35.72 101.41
N LEU A 903 20.20 35.89 100.32
CA LEU A 903 18.76 35.64 100.26
C LEU A 903 18.44 34.15 100.16
N VAL A 904 19.25 33.33 99.49
CA VAL A 904 19.13 31.87 99.50
C VAL A 904 19.38 31.34 100.91
N ALA A 905 20.44 31.79 101.60
CA ALA A 905 20.70 31.38 102.98
C ALA A 905 19.58 31.84 103.94
N GLY A 906 19.03 33.04 103.74
CA GLY A 906 17.88 33.56 104.47
C GLY A 906 16.62 32.72 104.29
N LEU A 907 16.18 32.51 103.04
CA LEU A 907 15.02 31.66 102.73
C LEU A 907 15.22 30.20 103.14
N PHE A 908 16.46 29.69 103.09
CA PHE A 908 16.77 28.35 103.57
C PHE A 908 16.59 28.26 105.09
N ALA A 909 17.06 29.24 105.86
CA ALA A 909 16.80 29.30 107.30
C ALA A 909 15.32 29.57 107.65
N GLU A 910 14.59 30.30 106.81
CA GLU A 910 13.16 30.60 106.94
C GLU A 910 12.27 29.36 106.72
N LYS A 911 12.60 28.49 105.73
CA LYS A 911 11.89 27.22 105.46
C LYS A 911 12.42 26.01 106.25
N PHE A 912 13.72 25.95 106.52
CA PHE A 912 14.39 24.80 107.15
C PHE A 912 15.04 25.21 108.49
N PRO A 913 14.24 25.49 109.54
CA PRO A 913 14.76 25.89 110.85
C PRO A 913 15.65 24.80 111.48
N ALA A 914 16.62 25.25 112.28
CA ALA A 914 17.68 24.40 112.81
C ALA A 914 17.16 23.26 113.69
N GLY A 915 17.41 22.02 113.25
CA GLY A 915 17.05 20.79 113.98
C GLY A 915 16.79 19.57 113.10
N VAL A 916 16.49 19.76 111.81
CA VAL A 916 16.11 18.68 110.88
C VAL A 916 17.31 18.23 110.03
N VAL A 917 17.81 17.02 110.26
CA VAL A 917 18.87 16.41 109.43
C VAL A 917 18.25 15.80 108.18
N VAL A 918 18.10 16.61 107.14
CA VAL A 918 17.68 16.19 105.79
C VAL A 918 18.87 15.52 105.10
N LYS A 919 18.72 14.25 104.72
CA LYS A 919 19.67 13.57 103.83
C LYS A 919 19.65 14.20 102.42
N PRO A 920 20.68 14.00 101.59
CA PRO A 920 20.65 14.41 100.17
C PRO A 920 19.57 13.71 99.31
N ASP A 921 18.76 12.81 99.89
CA ASP A 921 17.57 12.19 99.30
C ASP A 921 16.23 12.81 99.78
N GLY A 922 16.25 13.74 100.74
CA GLY A 922 15.05 14.40 101.30
C GLY A 922 14.44 13.77 102.56
N SER A 923 14.98 12.68 103.11
CA SER A 923 14.35 11.91 104.21
C SER A 923 14.93 12.15 105.62
N THR A 924 14.12 11.85 106.66
CA THR A 924 14.39 12.06 108.11
C THR A 924 13.83 10.89 108.96
N MET A 925 14.41 10.54 110.14
CA MET A 925 13.95 9.43 111.02
C MET A 925 14.40 9.50 112.50
N ALA A 926 13.68 8.79 113.38
CA ALA A 926 14.05 8.44 114.77
C ALA A 926 13.50 7.03 115.17
N VAL A 927 14.15 6.30 116.11
CA VAL A 927 13.95 4.85 116.41
C VAL A 927 14.36 4.58 117.88
N PRO A 928 13.59 3.86 118.78
CA PRO A 928 13.68 2.38 118.90
C PRO A 928 12.54 1.53 119.57
N VAL A 929 12.36 0.29 119.07
CA VAL A 929 12.45 -1.06 119.75
C VAL A 929 11.95 -1.18 121.22
N PRO A 930 11.03 -2.14 121.61
CA PRO A 930 11.31 -3.60 121.52
C PRO A 930 10.15 -4.65 121.41
N LYS A 931 10.57 -5.94 121.21
CA LYS A 931 10.00 -7.24 121.70
C LYS A 931 8.87 -8.03 120.97
N SER A 932 9.32 -9.15 120.36
CA SER A 932 8.93 -10.58 120.56
C SER A 932 7.51 -11.16 120.28
N GLU A 933 7.51 -12.12 119.33
CA GLU A 933 6.96 -13.51 119.41
C GLU A 933 5.51 -13.92 119.01
N ALA A 934 5.49 -14.89 118.07
CA ALA A 934 4.75 -16.17 118.07
C ALA A 934 3.26 -16.32 117.61
N ARG A 935 3.13 -16.77 116.34
CA ARG A 935 2.66 -18.13 115.92
C ARG A 935 1.17 -18.39 115.54
N ALA A 936 1.02 -19.02 114.35
CA ALA A 936 -0.12 -19.80 113.82
C ALA A 936 -1.38 -19.01 113.37
N GLU A 937 -2.23 -19.50 112.45
CA GLU A 937 -2.36 -20.87 111.91
C GLU A 937 -2.53 -20.95 110.35
N ARG A 938 -2.94 -22.11 109.82
CA ARG A 938 -2.90 -22.56 108.39
C ARG A 938 -4.34 -22.98 107.93
N PRO A 939 -4.68 -23.21 106.63
CA PRO A 939 -4.09 -24.28 105.81
C PRO A 939 -3.97 -24.05 104.27
N GLU A 940 -3.52 -25.11 103.59
CA GLU A 940 -3.31 -25.35 102.13
C GLU A 940 -4.59 -25.93 101.43
N PRO A 941 -4.68 -26.29 100.11
CA PRO A 941 -3.62 -26.81 99.21
C PRO A 941 -3.64 -26.54 97.66
N ARG A 942 -2.45 -26.74 97.06
CA ARG A 942 -2.07 -27.40 95.76
C ARG A 942 -3.05 -27.53 94.56
N ALA A 943 -2.51 -27.32 93.33
CA ALA A 943 -2.53 -28.31 92.21
C ALA A 943 -1.63 -27.94 90.99
N TYR A 944 -0.82 -28.91 90.49
CA TYR A 944 -0.30 -29.18 89.11
C TYR A 944 0.13 -28.01 88.17
N HIS A 945 1.38 -27.92 87.68
CA HIS A 945 2.01 -28.68 86.55
C HIS A 945 1.42 -28.34 85.16
N ARG A 946 2.15 -28.30 84.02
CA ARG A 946 3.32 -29.07 83.55
C ARG A 946 3.96 -28.35 82.33
N GLY A 947 5.25 -28.55 82.00
CA GLY A 947 5.79 -28.16 80.66
C GLY A 947 7.23 -27.61 80.60
N GLN A 948 8.22 -28.50 80.60
CA GLN A 948 9.65 -28.25 80.31
C GLN A 948 10.03 -29.20 79.13
N PRO A 949 11.29 -29.33 78.60
CA PRO A 949 12.55 -28.59 78.85
C PRO A 949 13.46 -28.40 77.58
N ILE A 950 14.75 -28.06 77.78
CA ILE A 950 15.98 -28.23 76.92
C ILE A 950 15.99 -27.60 75.49
N LEU A 951 17.07 -27.01 74.92
CA LEU A 951 18.53 -27.23 75.04
C LEU A 951 19.39 -25.94 74.87
N ARG A 952 20.56 -25.94 75.52
CA ARG A 952 21.82 -25.18 75.23
C ARG A 952 22.77 -26.13 74.43
N PRO A 953 24.06 -25.85 74.08
CA PRO A 953 24.94 -24.66 74.25
C PRO A 953 25.71 -24.30 72.93
N VAL A 954 26.96 -23.79 73.07
CA VAL A 954 28.08 -23.57 72.10
C VAL A 954 27.91 -22.56 70.96
N PHE A 955 28.94 -21.81 70.52
CA PHE A 955 30.39 -21.89 70.83
C PHE A 955 31.00 -20.56 71.34
N GLU A 956 32.08 -20.67 72.10
CA GLU A 956 33.05 -19.62 72.50
C GLU A 956 34.20 -19.55 71.42
N PRO A 957 35.44 -19.01 71.58
CA PRO A 957 36.01 -18.00 72.52
C PRO A 957 37.05 -16.99 71.93
N LYS A 958 37.46 -15.99 72.75
CA LYS A 958 38.85 -15.44 72.90
C LYS A 958 39.57 -14.74 71.69
N PRO A 959 40.76 -14.10 71.89
CA PRO A 959 41.12 -13.09 72.90
C PRO A 959 41.99 -11.91 72.36
N ALA A 960 42.35 -10.96 73.24
CA ALA A 960 43.49 -10.03 73.05
C ALA A 960 44.86 -10.74 73.17
N PRO A 961 46.01 -10.10 72.83
CA PRO A 961 46.89 -9.63 73.93
C PRO A 961 47.91 -8.48 73.67
N ARG A 962 48.10 -7.62 74.70
CA ARG A 962 49.40 -7.01 75.15
C ARG A 962 50.08 -5.99 74.19
N SER A 963 51.16 -5.24 74.53
CA SER A 963 52.10 -5.33 75.66
C SER A 963 52.87 -4.01 76.01
N ILE A 964 53.15 -3.75 77.30
CA ILE A 964 54.43 -3.27 77.90
C ILE A 964 54.92 -1.83 77.47
N VAL A 965 55.35 -0.87 78.33
CA VAL A 965 56.56 -0.78 79.18
C VAL A 965 56.37 0.22 80.38
N PRO A 966 56.81 -0.09 81.62
CA PRO A 966 56.94 0.82 82.81
C PRO A 966 58.44 1.22 83.03
N PRO A 967 59.06 1.46 84.23
CA PRO A 967 58.62 1.79 85.61
C PRO A 967 59.26 3.12 86.12
N SER A 968 59.34 3.57 87.39
CA SER A 968 59.06 3.04 88.76
C SER A 968 58.26 4.10 89.57
N SER A 969 58.32 4.41 90.89
CA SER A 969 59.09 3.99 92.11
C SER A 969 58.46 4.70 93.35
N ILE A 970 58.58 4.29 94.63
CA ILE A 970 58.85 3.00 95.31
C ILE A 970 58.56 3.17 96.84
N VAL A 971 57.86 2.24 97.52
CA VAL A 971 57.93 1.90 98.99
C VAL A 971 57.52 3.00 100.03
N ASN A 972 56.83 2.76 101.18
CA ASN A 972 56.34 1.55 101.86
C ASN A 972 55.02 1.75 102.69
N VAL A 973 54.53 0.63 103.24
CA VAL A 973 53.42 0.41 104.20
C VAL A 973 53.59 1.10 105.58
N SER A 974 52.49 1.64 106.18
CA SER A 974 52.03 1.34 107.57
C SER A 974 50.85 2.19 108.12
N LYS A 975 49.77 1.49 108.50
CA LYS A 975 48.92 1.55 109.73
C LYS A 975 48.45 2.86 110.44
N ASP A 976 47.31 2.68 111.12
CA ASP A 976 46.77 3.35 112.32
C ASP A 976 46.23 4.80 112.28
N MET A 977 44.89 4.88 112.17
CA MET A 977 43.96 5.69 112.98
C MET A 977 44.34 7.13 113.40
N GLN A 978 43.71 8.13 112.76
CA GLN A 978 43.23 9.33 113.46
C GLN A 978 41.80 9.70 113.05
N VAL A 979 41.08 10.33 113.98
CA VAL A 979 39.72 10.84 113.78
C VAL A 979 39.79 12.35 113.57
N GLN A 980 39.28 12.83 112.43
CA GLN A 980 38.80 14.21 112.29
C GLN A 980 37.49 14.20 111.51
N GLY A 981 36.43 14.68 112.15
CA GLY A 981 35.15 14.92 111.50
C GLY A 981 35.02 16.40 111.15
N ILE A 982 34.52 16.70 109.95
CA ILE A 982 34.01 18.03 109.61
C ILE A 982 32.60 17.82 109.05
N SER A 983 31.59 18.24 109.81
CA SER A 983 30.26 18.49 109.26
C SER A 983 30.34 19.80 108.48
N THR A 984 30.58 19.71 107.17
CA THR A 984 30.44 20.86 106.28
C THR A 984 28.96 21.22 106.20
N ALA A 985 28.60 22.46 106.53
CA ALA A 985 27.27 22.98 106.28
C ALA A 985 26.91 22.80 104.79
N PRO A 986 25.62 22.63 104.44
CA PRO A 986 25.20 22.54 103.04
C PRO A 986 25.72 23.77 102.27
N THR A 987 26.30 23.56 101.10
CA THR A 987 26.82 24.66 100.29
C THR A 987 25.67 25.53 99.79
N LEU A 988 25.98 26.73 99.29
CA LEU A 988 24.97 27.60 98.68
C LEU A 988 24.17 26.88 97.57
N ALA A 989 24.81 26.00 96.80
CA ALA A 989 24.17 25.18 95.78
C ALA A 989 23.24 24.12 96.39
N ASP A 990 23.61 23.49 97.51
CA ASP A 990 22.76 22.50 98.19
C ASP A 990 21.53 23.17 98.83
N MET A 991 21.71 24.31 99.50
CA MET A 991 20.60 25.10 100.05
C MET A 991 19.61 25.51 98.95
N ARG A 992 20.13 26.03 97.83
CA ARG A 992 19.34 26.43 96.66
C ARG A 992 18.61 25.24 96.02
N ARG A 993 19.25 24.08 95.96
CA ARG A 993 18.65 22.84 95.41
C ARG A 993 17.49 22.33 96.28
N LEU A 994 17.67 22.32 97.60
CA LEU A 994 16.63 21.90 98.56
C LEU A 994 15.43 22.86 98.57
N LEU A 995 15.68 24.18 98.52
CA LEU A 995 14.63 25.19 98.38
C LEU A 995 13.80 25.02 97.09
N ALA A 996 14.45 24.69 95.98
CA ALA A 996 13.77 24.47 94.71
C ALA A 996 12.97 23.16 94.69
N ALA A 997 13.47 22.09 95.32
CA ALA A 997 12.78 20.80 95.39
C ALA A 997 11.42 20.86 96.12
N ASP A 998 11.26 21.81 97.04
CA ASP A 998 10.02 22.08 97.78
C ASP A 998 8.99 22.92 96.97
N LEU A 999 9.30 23.28 95.72
CA LEU A 999 8.37 24.01 94.83
C LEU A 999 7.58 23.04 93.95
N VAL A 1000 6.26 23.25 93.95
CA VAL A 1000 5.29 22.47 93.18
C VAL A 1000 5.14 23.06 91.79
N VAL A 1001 5.56 22.29 90.79
CA VAL A 1001 5.33 22.56 89.36
C VAL A 1001 4.42 21.45 88.84
N THR A 1002 3.27 21.84 88.29
CA THR A 1002 2.18 20.94 87.89
C THR A 1002 2.29 20.49 86.43
N ASP A 1003 1.52 19.47 86.07
CA ASP A 1003 1.29 19.07 84.67
C ASP A 1003 0.72 20.20 83.80
N ASP A 1004 0.01 21.18 84.38
CA ASP A 1004 -0.52 22.31 83.63
C ASP A 1004 0.58 23.36 83.36
N ASP A 1005 1.45 23.66 84.34
CA ASP A 1005 2.61 24.54 84.15
C ASP A 1005 3.52 24.03 83.01
N LEU A 1006 3.73 22.70 82.94
CA LEU A 1006 4.50 22.05 81.88
C LEU A 1006 3.80 22.13 80.50
N ARG A 1007 2.46 22.06 80.46
CA ARG A 1007 1.67 22.27 79.23
C ARG A 1007 1.65 23.73 78.81
N GLN A 1008 1.59 24.67 79.76
CA GLN A 1008 1.69 26.11 79.52
C GLN A 1008 3.07 26.46 78.94
N LEU A 1009 4.17 25.92 79.51
CA LEU A 1009 5.53 26.06 78.96
C LEU A 1009 5.61 25.53 77.51
N ALA A 1010 5.10 24.32 77.26
CA ALA A 1010 5.06 23.76 75.91
C ALA A 1010 4.23 24.60 74.92
N THR A 1011 3.09 25.13 75.37
CA THR A 1011 2.23 26.03 74.56
C THR A 1011 2.91 27.36 74.30
N ALA A 1012 3.59 27.94 75.30
CA ALA A 1012 4.37 29.17 75.18
C ALA A 1012 5.54 29.01 74.20
N ARG A 1013 6.27 27.88 74.24
CA ARG A 1013 7.30 27.54 73.25
C ARG A 1013 6.73 27.47 71.83
N ALA A 1014 5.60 26.79 71.65
CA ALA A 1014 4.93 26.71 70.33
C ALA A 1014 4.48 28.09 69.83
N GLN A 1015 3.89 28.92 70.71
CA GLN A 1015 3.53 30.30 70.44
C GLN A 1015 4.77 31.15 70.08
N GLN A 1016 5.92 30.93 70.71
CA GLN A 1016 7.15 31.65 70.40
C GLN A 1016 7.71 31.26 69.03
N VAL A 1017 7.75 29.96 68.67
CA VAL A 1017 8.15 29.53 67.32
C VAL A 1017 7.21 30.11 66.25
N ARG A 1018 5.90 30.10 66.51
CA ARG A 1018 4.91 30.75 65.65
C ARG A 1018 5.21 32.25 65.49
N THR A 1019 5.42 32.97 66.59
CA THR A 1019 5.67 34.42 66.58
C THR A 1019 6.95 34.78 65.82
N LEU A 1020 8.01 33.97 65.96
CA LEU A 1020 9.25 34.11 65.20
C LEU A 1020 9.04 33.88 63.69
N LEU A 1021 8.20 32.92 63.29
CA LEU A 1021 7.84 32.70 61.89
C LEU A 1021 6.92 33.82 61.32
N GLU A 1022 5.95 34.30 62.10
CA GLU A 1022 5.06 35.42 61.73
C GLU A 1022 5.84 36.72 61.51
N SER A 1023 6.84 37.02 62.36
CA SER A 1023 7.77 38.15 62.17
C SER A 1023 8.48 38.12 60.81
N GLY A 1024 8.55 36.93 60.20
CA GLY A 1024 9.10 36.67 58.88
C GLY A 1024 8.25 37.09 57.67
N GLN A 1025 7.05 37.64 57.89
CA GLN A 1025 6.01 37.83 56.86
C GLN A 1025 5.42 36.49 56.36
N ILE A 1026 5.29 35.49 57.25
CA ILE A 1026 4.47 34.30 57.00
C ILE A 1026 3.04 34.58 57.49
N ALA A 1027 2.05 34.26 56.67
CA ALA A 1027 0.65 34.57 56.97
C ALA A 1027 0.12 33.72 58.15
N PRO A 1028 -0.48 34.34 59.20
CA PRO A 1028 -0.93 33.65 60.42
C PRO A 1028 -1.87 32.45 60.17
N GLU A 1029 -2.70 32.53 59.14
CA GLU A 1029 -3.65 31.49 58.72
C GLU A 1029 -3.00 30.22 58.15
N ARG A 1030 -1.68 30.20 58.01
CA ARG A 1030 -0.88 29.02 57.59
C ARG A 1030 -0.14 28.34 58.75
N LEU A 1031 -0.19 28.91 59.95
CA LEU A 1031 0.60 28.49 61.12
C LEU A 1031 -0.33 27.99 62.24
N PHE A 1032 -0.59 26.69 62.24
CA PHE A 1032 -1.58 26.03 63.08
C PHE A 1032 -0.95 25.54 64.39
N LEU A 1033 -1.36 26.13 65.52
CA LEU A 1033 -0.99 25.60 66.83
C LEU A 1033 -1.82 24.33 67.11
N THR A 1034 -1.13 23.27 67.50
CA THR A 1034 -1.74 21.98 67.83
C THR A 1034 -1.67 21.69 69.33
N PRO A 1035 -2.62 20.93 69.89
CA PRO A 1035 -2.58 20.57 71.31
C PRO A 1035 -1.30 19.82 71.69
N VAL A 1036 -0.78 20.11 72.89
CA VAL A 1036 0.38 19.40 73.49
C VAL A 1036 0.08 17.89 73.54
N PRO A 1037 0.98 17.01 73.07
CA PRO A 1037 0.70 15.58 72.93
C PRO A 1037 0.63 14.87 74.28
N VAL A 1038 -0.21 13.84 74.37
CA VAL A 1038 -0.42 13.02 75.58
C VAL A 1038 0.88 12.32 76.06
N GLN A 1039 1.82 12.08 75.15
CA GLN A 1039 3.21 11.72 75.47
C GLN A 1039 4.12 12.85 74.96
N PRO A 1040 4.73 13.63 75.87
CA PRO A 1040 5.67 14.69 75.48
C PRO A 1040 7.00 14.07 74.98
N LYS A 1041 7.72 14.81 74.13
CA LYS A 1041 8.94 14.38 73.43
C LYS A 1041 10.14 15.29 73.72
N GLY A 1042 10.33 15.63 74.99
CA GLY A 1042 11.43 16.48 75.47
C GLY A 1042 11.18 17.98 75.25
N ALA A 1043 12.13 18.81 75.71
CA ALA A 1043 12.11 20.27 75.66
C ALA A 1043 12.28 20.81 74.21
N ARG A 1044 11.26 20.58 73.39
CA ARG A 1044 11.25 20.85 71.95
C ARG A 1044 9.89 21.40 71.49
N VAL A 1045 9.86 22.02 70.33
CA VAL A 1045 8.65 22.18 69.52
C VAL A 1045 8.79 21.27 68.31
N LEU A 1046 7.73 20.56 67.95
CA LEU A 1046 7.69 19.67 66.78
C LEU A 1046 6.92 20.37 65.66
N LEU A 1047 7.40 20.21 64.43
CA LEU A 1047 6.86 20.87 63.25
C LEU A 1047 6.38 19.81 62.25
N GLN A 1048 5.21 19.99 61.67
CA GLN A 1048 4.67 19.09 60.64
C GLN A 1048 4.05 19.88 59.48
N LEU A 1049 4.41 19.50 58.25
CA LEU A 1049 3.92 20.13 57.03
C LEU A 1049 2.63 19.45 56.52
N LYS A 1050 1.73 20.24 55.93
CA LYS A 1050 0.44 19.83 55.34
C LYS A 1050 0.17 20.53 54.01
#